data_AF-A0A9P1M4A8-F1
#
_entry.id   AF-A0A9P1M4A8-F1
#
_cell.length_a   1.000
_cell.length_b   1.000
_cell.length_c   1.000
_cell.angle_alpha   90.00
_cell.angle_beta   90.00
_cell.angle_gamma   90.00
#
_symmetry.space_group_name_H-M   'P 1'
#
loop_
_entity.id
_entity.type
_entity.pdbx_description
1 polymer ?
#
loop_
_entity_poly.entity_id
_entity_poly.type
_entity_poly.pdbx_seq_one_letter_code
_entity_poly.pdbx_strand_id
1 'polypeptide(L)'
;MINHSRKKPFRLGIAYFQRNPLVEDDCLLLRSETQVRILNFEDPDDESRAFEFDRCYWSHSSDHQFFATQETLQSELGVTMLEHAMNGFNNCIFAYGQTGSGKSYSVLGGKGEERGLLPRVVEGLFDHFAKLPEGATYKTLVAFMEIYNEQIRDLLAPADSEIKKLEVKQHPVLGTIVPGLTEAAVASGEEVLNLVDYGSQMRHVSATAMNATSSRSHCIFTFKTSLTEPDQPSKVSQTHLVDLAGSERAGRTKATGDRLKEGAAINQSLSTLARVISELAKSAKSKKKPNPPFRESKLTYILKESLCGNSKTVMMAAISPNFLDYDETLSTLKFAQSVKQVQTKLQAVNMSSVEAQLRAELNALKSQLQAYQDSVESDELGFLKRRLEEQEQLCAYYGKDWDSLLAEEKSRMDERRTSLHPSALGGLGKLKKMEESLDSDDDIEDDDVESFTCSLLMLGKPVEETPKEGRSSLVAPIRSSLAVVGPMAQQLLAKQDKRAQSELLRRQLDDLSAIATEAEEQLNEFQSDEGMISLKVLVVINPQDEDCLEAALVVQASAKSSLPSSWTWPRQDTAEEQATADWCSGSELKKRLAWLKEHRSSLGSKTAPEAWLAAGQAISGHEQLQALQRENAEMAKKLAEMQARLSKADDQAQRSDSVNKELLLCIR
;
A
#
# COMPACT_ATOMS: atom_id res chain seq x y z
N MET A 1 34.71 -22.60 -28.50
CA MET A 1 34.52 -21.15 -28.71
C MET A 1 33.19 -20.91 -29.41
N ILE A 2 32.10 -20.76 -28.65
CA ILE A 2 30.80 -20.39 -29.23
C ILE A 2 30.61 -18.90 -28.95
N ASN A 3 30.50 -18.13 -30.02
CA ASN A 3 30.47 -16.68 -30.01
C ASN A 3 29.09 -16.20 -29.49
N HIS A 4 28.94 -15.99 -28.18
CA HIS A 4 27.71 -15.53 -27.52
C HIS A 4 27.79 -14.06 -27.11
N SER A 5 27.90 -13.18 -28.11
CA SER A 5 27.81 -11.73 -27.94
C SER A 5 27.05 -11.11 -29.12
N ARG A 6 25.84 -11.63 -29.39
CA ARG A 6 24.91 -10.95 -30.32
C ARG A 6 24.04 -10.00 -29.50
N LYS A 7 24.16 -8.71 -29.79
CA LYS A 7 23.24 -7.68 -29.27
C LYS A 7 21.80 -8.06 -29.65
N LYS A 8 20.86 -7.97 -28.70
CA LYS A 8 19.44 -8.24 -28.96
C LYS A 8 18.65 -6.93 -28.92
N PRO A 9 17.71 -6.72 -29.85
CA PRO A 9 16.80 -5.57 -29.79
C PRO A 9 15.85 -5.71 -28.60
N PHE A 10 15.34 -4.57 -28.12
CA PHE A 10 14.24 -4.55 -27.16
C PHE A 10 12.99 -5.20 -27.76
N ARG A 11 12.20 -5.86 -26.91
CA ARG A 11 10.85 -6.27 -27.28
C ARG A 11 9.85 -5.24 -26.76
N LEU A 12 8.79 -5.02 -27.50
CA LEU A 12 7.76 -4.04 -27.16
C LEU A 12 6.38 -4.69 -27.29
N GLY A 13 5.63 -4.69 -26.20
CA GLY A 13 4.20 -5.00 -26.17
C GLY A 13 3.39 -3.72 -26.02
N ILE A 14 2.30 -3.57 -26.77
CA ILE A 14 1.33 -2.49 -26.54
C ILE A 14 0.11 -3.08 -25.87
N ALA A 15 -0.14 -2.70 -24.62
CA ALA A 15 -1.28 -3.21 -23.87
C ALA A 15 -2.26 -2.07 -23.59
N TYR A 16 -3.45 -2.19 -24.14
CA TYR A 16 -4.56 -1.30 -23.89
C TYR A 16 -5.25 -1.69 -22.57
N PHE A 17 -5.64 -0.74 -21.69
CA PHE A 17 -6.64 -1.00 -20.63
C PHE A 17 -7.47 0.24 -20.26
N GLN A 18 -8.78 0.19 -20.51
CA GLN A 18 -9.76 1.10 -19.93
C GLN A 18 -11.18 0.49 -20.02
N ARG A 19 -11.89 0.43 -18.88
CA ARG A 19 -13.35 0.23 -18.83
C ARG A 19 -14.03 1.60 -18.70
N ASN A 20 -14.48 2.18 -19.80
CA ASN A 20 -15.46 3.27 -19.73
C ASN A 20 -16.41 3.17 -20.94
N PRO A 21 -17.66 2.73 -20.78
CA PRO A 21 -18.54 2.32 -21.88
C PRO A 21 -19.32 3.47 -22.55
N LEU A 22 -18.79 4.70 -22.60
CA LEU A 22 -19.63 5.89 -22.90
C LEU A 22 -19.13 6.87 -24.00
N VAL A 23 -18.19 6.53 -24.88
CA VAL A 23 -17.84 7.45 -25.99
C VAL A 23 -17.57 6.68 -27.30
N GLU A 24 -18.27 7.04 -28.37
CA GLU A 24 -18.22 6.43 -29.72
C GLU A 24 -17.01 6.89 -30.58
N ASP A 25 -16.01 7.58 -30.00
CA ASP A 25 -14.90 8.20 -30.74
C ASP A 25 -13.54 7.52 -30.46
N ASP A 26 -13.42 6.25 -30.86
CA ASP A 26 -12.15 5.51 -30.82
C ASP A 26 -11.20 5.96 -31.93
N CYS A 27 -10.07 6.56 -31.55
CA CYS A 27 -9.01 7.01 -32.46
C CYS A 27 -7.97 5.92 -32.80
N LEU A 28 -8.16 4.68 -32.36
CA LEU A 28 -7.23 3.57 -32.59
C LEU A 28 -7.85 2.46 -33.43
N LEU A 29 -7.05 1.91 -34.35
CA LEU A 29 -7.41 0.77 -35.18
C LEU A 29 -6.27 -0.25 -35.18
N LEU A 30 -6.50 -1.43 -34.58
CA LEU A 30 -5.56 -2.54 -34.69
C LEU A 30 -5.81 -3.29 -36.01
N ARG A 31 -4.81 -3.30 -36.89
CA ARG A 31 -4.86 -4.02 -38.17
C ARG A 31 -4.42 -5.47 -38.04
N SER A 32 -3.51 -5.74 -37.11
CA SER A 32 -2.97 -7.05 -36.80
C SER A 32 -2.46 -7.08 -35.36
N GLU A 33 -1.94 -8.23 -34.95
CA GLU A 33 -1.22 -8.40 -33.67
C GLU A 33 0.08 -7.59 -33.56
N THR A 34 0.52 -6.91 -34.62
CA THR A 34 1.78 -6.13 -34.64
C THR A 34 1.61 -4.71 -35.13
N GLN A 35 0.46 -4.37 -35.74
CA GLN A 35 0.23 -3.09 -36.39
C GLN A 35 -0.98 -2.37 -35.79
N VAL A 36 -0.74 -1.13 -35.37
CA VAL A 36 -1.77 -0.20 -34.88
C VAL A 36 -1.75 1.08 -35.72
N ARG A 37 -2.92 1.61 -36.02
CA ARG A 37 -3.11 2.89 -36.70
C ARG A 37 -3.85 3.84 -35.77
N ILE A 38 -3.39 5.09 -35.71
CA ILE A 38 -4.09 6.17 -35.00
C ILE A 38 -4.77 7.09 -36.03
N LEU A 39 -6.02 7.46 -35.76
CA LEU A 39 -6.89 8.25 -36.63
C LEU A 39 -7.04 9.65 -36.03
N ASN A 40 -6.82 10.68 -36.84
CA ASN A 40 -7.13 12.05 -36.47
C ASN A 40 -8.48 12.46 -37.10
N PHE A 41 -9.52 12.66 -36.28
CA PHE A 41 -10.84 13.03 -36.79
C PHE A 41 -11.00 14.54 -37.02
N GLU A 42 -10.11 15.35 -36.45
CA GLU A 42 -10.13 16.83 -36.58
C GLU A 42 -9.40 17.32 -37.83
N ASP A 43 -8.47 16.51 -38.36
CA ASP A 43 -7.71 16.82 -39.57
C ASP A 43 -7.82 15.66 -40.58
N PRO A 44 -8.78 15.71 -41.53
CA PRO A 44 -8.95 14.68 -42.54
C PRO A 44 -7.76 14.58 -43.52
N ASP A 45 -6.91 15.61 -43.59
CA ASP A 45 -5.71 15.64 -44.42
C ASP A 45 -4.47 15.08 -43.66
N ASP A 46 -4.50 15.00 -42.32
CA ASP A 46 -3.50 14.28 -41.50
C ASP A 46 -3.74 12.78 -41.64
N GLU A 47 -3.19 12.21 -42.73
CA GLU A 47 -3.24 10.79 -43.02
C GLU A 47 -2.93 9.96 -41.77
N SER A 48 -3.95 9.24 -41.31
CA SER A 48 -3.89 8.29 -40.20
C SER A 48 -2.55 7.52 -40.15
N ARG A 49 -1.87 7.58 -39.01
CA ARG A 49 -0.47 7.15 -38.87
C ARG A 49 -0.39 5.71 -38.42
N ALA A 50 0.37 4.89 -39.15
CA ALA A 50 0.59 3.48 -38.83
C ALA A 50 1.90 3.28 -38.05
N PHE A 51 1.84 2.39 -37.05
CA PHE A 51 2.95 2.00 -36.22
C PHE A 51 3.07 0.47 -36.18
N GLU A 52 4.30 -0.04 -36.13
CA GLU A 52 4.57 -1.48 -36.08
C GLU A 52 5.46 -1.85 -34.88
N PHE A 53 5.00 -2.81 -34.10
CA PHE A 53 5.61 -3.23 -32.84
C PHE A 53 5.77 -4.75 -32.80
N ASP A 54 6.41 -5.27 -31.75
CA ASP A 54 6.60 -6.72 -31.65
C ASP A 54 5.29 -7.42 -31.30
N ARG A 55 4.41 -6.74 -30.54
CA ARG A 55 3.06 -7.21 -30.20
C ARG A 55 2.13 -6.05 -29.83
N CYS A 56 0.86 -6.16 -30.21
CA CYS A 56 -0.26 -5.28 -29.86
C CYS A 56 -1.39 -6.09 -29.24
N TYR A 57 -1.96 -5.59 -28.15
CA TYR A 57 -3.03 -6.18 -27.37
C TYR A 57 -4.20 -5.20 -27.27
N TRP A 58 -5.44 -5.66 -27.51
CA TRP A 58 -6.66 -4.89 -27.27
C TRP A 58 -7.32 -5.38 -25.99
N SER A 59 -7.82 -4.49 -25.14
CA SER A 59 -8.60 -4.92 -23.96
C SER A 59 -9.81 -4.03 -23.68
N HIS A 60 -10.16 -3.10 -24.57
CA HIS A 60 -11.26 -2.17 -24.35
C HIS A 60 -12.59 -2.89 -24.34
N SER A 61 -12.76 -3.71 -25.36
CA SER A 61 -14.02 -4.37 -25.67
C SER A 61 -13.74 -5.86 -25.91
N SER A 62 -14.45 -6.69 -25.14
CA SER A 62 -14.27 -8.15 -25.14
C SER A 62 -14.73 -8.83 -26.43
N ASP A 63 -15.49 -8.11 -27.26
CA ASP A 63 -15.98 -8.52 -28.57
C ASP A 63 -14.97 -8.27 -29.71
N HIS A 64 -13.90 -7.51 -29.45
CA HIS A 64 -12.91 -7.19 -30.47
C HIS A 64 -12.04 -8.41 -30.81
N GLN A 65 -11.75 -8.61 -32.10
CA GLN A 65 -11.02 -9.80 -32.60
C GLN A 65 -9.63 -10.00 -31.99
N PHE A 66 -8.98 -8.92 -31.53
CA PHE A 66 -7.66 -8.94 -30.90
C PHE A 66 -7.72 -8.75 -29.37
N PHE A 67 -8.87 -9.04 -28.76
CA PHE A 67 -9.04 -8.94 -27.32
C PHE A 67 -8.03 -9.84 -26.59
N ALA A 68 -7.37 -9.28 -25.59
CA ALA A 68 -6.33 -9.89 -24.80
C ALA A 68 -6.66 -9.71 -23.32
N THR A 69 -6.48 -10.78 -22.56
CA THR A 69 -6.69 -10.81 -21.12
C THR A 69 -5.35 -10.67 -20.39
N GLN A 70 -5.41 -10.57 -19.06
CA GLN A 70 -4.22 -10.64 -18.21
C GLN A 70 -3.50 -11.99 -18.35
N GLU A 71 -4.24 -13.06 -18.63
CA GLU A 71 -3.66 -14.37 -18.93
C GLU A 71 -2.89 -14.36 -20.25
N THR A 72 -3.41 -13.66 -21.29
CA THR A 72 -2.66 -13.45 -22.53
C THR A 72 -1.31 -12.80 -22.26
N LEU A 73 -1.26 -11.71 -21.47
CA LEU A 73 0.00 -11.05 -21.10
C LEU A 73 0.94 -11.96 -20.30
N GLN A 74 0.40 -12.73 -19.36
CA GLN A 74 1.17 -13.71 -18.60
C GLN A 74 1.81 -14.76 -19.53
N SER A 75 1.05 -15.29 -20.47
CA SER A 75 1.51 -16.41 -21.30
C SER A 75 2.56 -15.96 -22.32
N GLU A 76 2.39 -14.78 -22.90
CA GLU A 76 3.31 -14.27 -23.92
C GLU A 76 4.55 -13.59 -23.29
N LEU A 77 4.38 -12.78 -22.24
CA LEU A 77 5.46 -12.01 -21.62
C LEU A 77 6.01 -12.69 -20.36
N GLY A 78 5.13 -13.12 -19.45
CA GLY A 78 5.49 -13.68 -18.15
C GLY A 78 6.27 -14.99 -18.26
N VAL A 79 5.77 -15.96 -19.03
CA VAL A 79 6.45 -17.25 -19.26
C VAL A 79 7.83 -17.03 -19.86
N THR A 80 7.91 -16.22 -20.93
CA THR A 80 9.20 -15.86 -21.54
C THR A 80 10.14 -15.26 -20.52
N MET A 81 9.68 -14.34 -19.68
CA MET A 81 10.51 -13.70 -18.65
C MET A 81 11.03 -14.71 -17.62
N LEU A 82 10.17 -15.59 -17.13
CA LEU A 82 10.54 -16.64 -16.18
C LEU A 82 11.60 -17.59 -16.77
N GLU A 83 11.43 -18.03 -18.02
CA GLU A 83 12.43 -18.85 -18.70
C GLU A 83 13.80 -18.18 -18.77
N HIS A 84 13.85 -16.87 -19.05
CA HIS A 84 15.12 -16.13 -19.05
C HIS A 84 15.72 -16.04 -17.64
N ALA A 85 14.89 -15.75 -16.64
CA ALA A 85 15.31 -15.70 -15.24
C ALA A 85 15.93 -17.04 -14.79
N MET A 86 15.29 -18.17 -15.10
CA MET A 86 15.80 -19.50 -14.73
C MET A 86 17.10 -19.87 -15.45
N ASN A 87 17.35 -19.29 -16.62
CA ASN A 87 18.61 -19.43 -17.34
C ASN A 87 19.69 -18.42 -16.93
N GLY A 88 19.47 -17.67 -15.84
CA GLY A 88 20.45 -16.71 -15.29
C GLY A 88 20.52 -15.39 -16.07
N PHE A 89 19.49 -15.03 -16.83
CA PHE A 89 19.42 -13.75 -17.52
C PHE A 89 18.60 -12.75 -16.73
N ASN A 90 19.12 -11.54 -16.55
CA ASN A 90 18.36 -10.43 -15.98
C ASN A 90 17.23 -10.01 -16.91
N ASN A 91 16.13 -9.52 -16.33
CA ASN A 91 14.96 -9.08 -17.07
C ASN A 91 14.47 -7.72 -16.57
N CYS A 92 13.79 -6.98 -17.43
CA CYS A 92 13.08 -5.78 -17.04
C CYS A 92 11.82 -5.64 -17.89
N ILE A 93 10.67 -5.47 -17.24
CA ILE A 93 9.44 -5.06 -17.90
C ILE A 93 9.01 -3.75 -17.28
N PHE A 94 8.87 -2.70 -18.09
CA PHE A 94 8.37 -1.43 -17.61
C PHE A 94 7.14 -0.97 -18.38
N ALA A 95 6.10 -0.58 -17.65
CA ALA A 95 4.87 -0.01 -18.20
C ALA A 95 5.00 1.51 -18.33
N TYR A 96 4.67 2.05 -19.51
CA TYR A 96 4.79 3.46 -19.85
C TYR A 96 3.54 3.95 -20.58
N GLY A 97 3.06 5.14 -20.26
CA GLY A 97 1.85 5.73 -20.83
C GLY A 97 1.22 6.77 -19.92
N GLN A 98 0.20 7.47 -20.40
CA GLN A 98 -0.50 8.47 -19.59
C GLN A 98 -1.22 7.85 -18.39
N THR A 99 -1.57 8.66 -17.40
CA THR A 99 -2.45 8.25 -16.31
C THR A 99 -3.79 7.73 -16.85
N GLY A 100 -4.25 6.60 -16.30
CA GLY A 100 -5.50 5.97 -16.71
C GLY A 100 -5.39 5.06 -17.95
N SER A 101 -4.25 4.99 -18.63
CA SER A 101 -4.09 4.16 -19.85
C SER A 101 -3.85 2.67 -19.60
N GLY A 102 -3.68 2.26 -18.34
CA GLY A 102 -3.57 0.84 -17.99
C GLY A 102 -2.29 0.37 -17.32
N LYS A 103 -1.28 1.22 -17.11
CA LYS A 103 0.05 0.78 -16.59
C LYS A 103 -0.01 -0.11 -15.34
N SER A 104 -0.61 0.40 -14.26
CA SER A 104 -0.74 -0.33 -12.99
C SER A 104 -1.67 -1.54 -13.12
N TYR A 105 -2.68 -1.47 -13.99
CA TYR A 105 -3.54 -2.61 -14.29
C TYR A 105 -2.74 -3.73 -14.99
N SER A 106 -1.86 -3.43 -15.94
CA SER A 106 -1.02 -4.44 -16.59
C SER A 106 -0.04 -5.10 -15.61
N VAL A 107 0.56 -4.30 -14.71
CA VAL A 107 1.60 -4.78 -13.80
C VAL A 107 1.02 -5.46 -12.57
N LEU A 108 0.15 -4.79 -11.81
CA LEU A 108 -0.46 -5.31 -10.57
C LEU A 108 -1.83 -5.93 -10.83
N GLY A 109 -2.66 -5.25 -11.62
CA GLY A 109 -4.02 -5.67 -11.95
C GLY A 109 -5.03 -5.54 -10.83
N GLY A 110 -6.21 -6.12 -11.05
CA GLY A 110 -7.31 -6.20 -10.09
C GLY A 110 -7.30 -7.50 -9.28
N LYS A 111 -8.47 -7.87 -8.75
CA LYS A 111 -8.69 -9.12 -8.02
C LYS A 111 -9.05 -10.27 -8.98
N GLY A 112 -8.91 -11.52 -8.52
CA GLY A 112 -9.34 -12.71 -9.27
C GLY A 112 -8.62 -12.84 -10.63
N GLU A 113 -9.41 -13.00 -11.71
CA GLU A 113 -8.89 -13.14 -13.07
C GLU A 113 -8.24 -11.86 -13.62
N GLU A 114 -8.52 -10.71 -13.02
CA GLU A 114 -8.00 -9.41 -13.44
C GLU A 114 -6.59 -9.13 -12.86
N ARG A 115 -6.03 -10.06 -12.07
CA ARG A 115 -4.66 -9.98 -11.53
C ARG A 115 -3.65 -9.80 -12.67
N GLY A 116 -2.74 -8.85 -12.50
CA GLY A 116 -1.79 -8.44 -13.53
C GLY A 116 -0.59 -9.36 -13.65
N LEU A 117 0.42 -8.87 -14.37
CA LEU A 117 1.61 -9.64 -14.70
C LEU A 117 2.43 -10.03 -13.45
N LEU A 118 2.62 -9.12 -12.50
CA LEU A 118 3.42 -9.36 -11.29
C LEU A 118 2.88 -10.54 -10.48
N PRO A 119 1.63 -10.54 -9.99
CA PRO A 119 1.13 -11.64 -9.19
C PRO A 119 1.15 -12.98 -9.92
N ARG A 120 0.91 -12.98 -11.24
CA ARG A 120 0.92 -14.20 -12.07
C ARG A 120 2.33 -14.73 -12.34
N VAL A 121 3.31 -13.85 -12.49
CA VAL A 121 4.73 -14.22 -12.61
C VAL A 121 5.23 -14.82 -11.31
N VAL A 122 4.81 -14.29 -10.16
CA VAL A 122 5.15 -14.86 -8.84
C VAL A 122 4.66 -16.30 -8.76
N GLU A 123 3.40 -16.55 -9.10
CA GLU A 123 2.84 -17.91 -9.11
C GLU A 123 3.62 -18.82 -10.06
N GLY A 124 3.81 -18.39 -11.32
CA GLY A 124 4.57 -19.16 -12.29
C GLY A 124 6.02 -19.46 -11.87
N LEU A 125 6.66 -18.55 -11.13
CA LEU A 125 8.01 -18.72 -10.59
C LEU A 125 8.04 -19.86 -9.56
N PHE A 126 7.15 -19.83 -8.57
CA PHE A 126 7.12 -20.85 -7.53
C PHE A 126 6.56 -22.19 -8.02
N ASP A 127 5.65 -22.17 -9.00
CA ASP A 127 5.21 -23.38 -9.72
C ASP A 127 6.37 -24.03 -10.49
N HIS A 128 7.29 -23.24 -11.03
CA HIS A 128 8.51 -23.75 -11.66
C HIS A 128 9.45 -24.36 -10.61
N PHE A 129 9.65 -23.70 -9.48
CA PHE A 129 10.46 -24.22 -8.39
C PHE A 129 9.94 -25.54 -7.82
N ALA A 130 8.62 -25.69 -7.70
CA ALA A 130 7.99 -26.94 -7.27
C ALA A 130 8.23 -28.12 -8.22
N LYS A 131 8.62 -27.86 -9.48
CA LYS A 131 8.88 -28.86 -10.53
C LYS A 131 10.38 -29.11 -10.76
N LEU A 132 11.26 -28.50 -9.97
CA LEU A 132 12.70 -28.70 -10.09
C LEU A 132 13.10 -30.15 -9.75
N PRO A 133 14.20 -30.65 -10.34
CA PRO A 133 14.70 -31.98 -10.03
C PRO A 133 15.15 -32.11 -8.57
N GLU A 134 15.13 -33.33 -8.04
CA GLU A 134 15.62 -33.62 -6.70
C GLU A 134 17.08 -33.17 -6.54
N GLY A 135 17.39 -32.51 -5.43
CA GLY A 135 18.71 -31.93 -5.15
C GLY A 135 18.94 -30.52 -5.72
N ALA A 136 18.02 -29.98 -6.53
CA ALA A 136 18.07 -28.56 -6.90
C ALA A 136 17.76 -27.67 -5.69
N THR A 137 18.44 -26.52 -5.60
CA THR A 137 18.19 -25.50 -4.58
C THR A 137 17.90 -24.16 -5.23
N TYR A 138 17.00 -23.40 -4.64
CA TYR A 138 16.68 -22.05 -5.08
C TYR A 138 16.67 -21.07 -3.91
N LYS A 139 16.97 -19.81 -4.21
CA LYS A 139 16.95 -18.69 -3.26
C LYS A 139 16.28 -17.50 -3.94
N THR A 140 15.38 -16.83 -3.23
CA THR A 140 14.60 -15.72 -3.78
C THR A 140 14.60 -14.55 -2.81
N LEU A 141 15.07 -13.40 -3.28
CA LEU A 141 14.95 -12.11 -2.60
C LEU A 141 13.99 -11.23 -3.39
N VAL A 142 13.20 -10.43 -2.70
CA VAL A 142 12.37 -9.39 -3.32
C VAL A 142 12.64 -8.02 -2.72
N ALA A 143 12.56 -6.99 -3.55
CA ALA A 143 12.66 -5.60 -3.12
C ALA A 143 11.54 -4.80 -3.80
N PHE A 144 10.95 -3.85 -3.07
CA PHE A 144 9.90 -2.98 -3.61
C PHE A 144 10.20 -1.54 -3.21
N MET A 145 10.33 -0.67 -4.21
CA MET A 145 10.62 0.74 -3.97
C MET A 145 9.73 1.65 -4.80
N GLU A 146 9.56 2.86 -4.28
CA GLU A 146 8.91 3.98 -4.95
C GLU A 146 9.94 5.09 -5.21
N ILE A 147 9.85 5.71 -6.39
CA ILE A 147 10.57 6.92 -6.73
C ILE A 147 9.55 8.04 -6.91
N TYR A 148 9.56 9.01 -6.01
CA TYR A 148 8.71 10.19 -6.05
C TYR A 148 9.59 11.41 -5.80
N ASN A 149 9.42 12.46 -6.62
CA ASN A 149 10.21 13.70 -6.51
C ASN A 149 11.74 13.47 -6.45
N GLU A 150 12.26 12.51 -7.24
CA GLU A 150 13.68 12.10 -7.19
C GLU A 150 14.17 11.66 -5.80
N GLN A 151 13.28 11.23 -4.92
CA GLN A 151 13.57 10.53 -3.67
C GLN A 151 13.18 9.06 -3.80
N ILE A 152 13.95 8.18 -3.16
CA ILE A 152 13.68 6.73 -3.17
C ILE A 152 13.12 6.37 -1.81
N ARG A 153 11.96 5.72 -1.80
CA ARG A 153 11.33 5.17 -0.60
C ARG A 153 11.33 3.65 -0.68
N ASP A 154 11.70 3.02 0.42
CA ASP A 154 11.59 1.58 0.60
C ASP A 154 10.14 1.22 0.99
N LEU A 155 9.46 0.46 0.15
CA LEU A 155 8.08 0.04 0.40
C LEU A 155 8.00 -1.26 1.22
N LEU A 156 9.13 -1.93 1.48
CA LEU A 156 9.20 -3.13 2.30
C LEU A 156 9.86 -2.87 3.66
N ALA A 157 10.29 -1.64 3.96
CA ALA A 157 10.72 -1.27 5.29
C ALA A 157 9.51 -1.30 6.26
N PRO A 158 9.67 -1.84 7.49
CA PRO A 158 8.65 -1.69 8.53
C PRO A 158 8.33 -0.21 8.76
N ALA A 159 7.06 0.15 9.00
CA ALA A 159 6.65 1.55 9.06
C ALA A 159 7.33 2.33 10.19
N ASP A 160 7.72 1.66 11.27
CA ASP A 160 8.40 2.24 12.44
C ASP A 160 9.94 2.27 12.30
N SER A 161 10.47 1.84 11.14
CA SER A 161 11.91 1.90 10.91
C SER A 161 12.37 3.34 10.62
N GLU A 162 13.59 3.65 11.01
CA GLU A 162 14.22 4.94 10.70
C GLU A 162 14.15 5.22 9.18
N ILE A 163 13.73 6.44 8.83
CA ILE A 163 13.69 6.88 7.43
C ILE A 163 15.12 6.97 6.91
N LYS A 164 15.49 6.01 6.07
CA LYS A 164 16.80 5.99 5.44
C LYS A 164 16.79 6.83 4.18
N LYS A 165 17.72 7.78 4.06
CA LYS A 165 18.00 8.44 2.80
C LYS A 165 18.67 7.45 1.83
N LEU A 166 17.88 6.94 0.89
CA LEU A 166 18.36 5.99 -0.11
C LEU A 166 18.94 6.69 -1.35
N GLU A 167 20.13 6.26 -1.75
CA GLU A 167 20.86 6.80 -2.89
C GLU A 167 21.27 5.70 -3.87
N VAL A 168 21.33 6.07 -5.15
CA VAL A 168 21.72 5.16 -6.23
C VAL A 168 23.24 5.18 -6.39
N LYS A 169 23.89 4.03 -6.26
CA LYS A 169 25.33 3.88 -6.44
C LYS A 169 25.65 2.94 -7.61
N GLN A 170 26.77 3.20 -8.29
CA GLN A 170 27.31 2.28 -9.30
C GLN A 170 28.39 1.41 -8.64
N HIS A 171 28.14 0.11 -8.62
CA HIS A 171 29.09 -0.90 -8.21
C HIS A 171 29.80 -1.51 -9.45
N PRO A 172 31.11 -1.80 -9.40
CA PRO A 172 31.85 -2.38 -10.53
C PRO A 172 31.35 -3.76 -10.96
N VAL A 173 31.03 -4.62 -9.98
CA VAL A 173 30.55 -6.00 -10.19
C VAL A 173 29.02 -6.08 -10.30
N LEU A 174 28.29 -5.59 -9.30
CA LEU A 174 26.84 -5.70 -9.19
C LEU A 174 26.04 -4.75 -10.09
N GLY A 175 26.70 -3.81 -10.79
CA GLY A 175 26.00 -2.81 -11.59
C GLY A 175 25.39 -1.71 -10.72
N THR A 176 24.19 -1.24 -11.05
CA THR A 176 23.52 -0.23 -10.23
C THR A 176 22.89 -0.86 -8.99
N ILE A 177 23.18 -0.30 -7.81
CA ILE A 177 22.63 -0.74 -6.53
C ILE A 177 22.02 0.43 -5.75
N VAL A 178 21.13 0.12 -4.82
CA VAL A 178 20.55 1.07 -3.86
C VAL A 178 20.90 0.56 -2.46
N PRO A 179 22.07 0.91 -1.90
CA PRO A 179 22.48 0.44 -0.59
C PRO A 179 21.47 0.85 0.49
N GLY A 180 21.15 -0.08 1.39
CA GLY A 180 20.18 0.15 2.46
C GLY A 180 18.73 -0.15 2.09
N LEU A 181 18.43 -0.42 0.81
CA LEU A 181 17.12 -0.93 0.39
C LEU A 181 16.89 -2.33 0.97
N THR A 182 15.70 -2.57 1.51
CA THR A 182 15.30 -3.87 2.06
C THR A 182 15.17 -4.91 0.95
N GLU A 183 15.91 -6.00 1.11
CA GLU A 183 15.82 -7.21 0.28
C GLU A 183 15.27 -8.34 1.14
N ALA A 184 13.98 -8.64 0.95
CA ALA A 184 13.23 -9.61 1.73
C ALA A 184 13.42 -11.03 1.18
N ALA A 185 13.90 -11.94 2.02
CA ALA A 185 14.02 -13.36 1.69
C ALA A 185 12.68 -14.07 1.76
N VAL A 186 12.30 -14.76 0.68
CA VAL A 186 10.99 -15.40 0.56
C VAL A 186 11.14 -16.86 0.16
N ALA A 187 10.25 -17.69 0.70
CA ALA A 187 10.17 -19.13 0.46
C ALA A 187 8.92 -19.55 -0.34
N SER A 188 7.92 -18.67 -0.47
CA SER A 188 6.68 -18.97 -1.20
C SER A 188 6.12 -17.79 -1.99
N GLY A 189 5.26 -18.08 -2.97
CA GLY A 189 4.53 -17.06 -3.71
C GLY A 189 3.57 -16.26 -2.82
N GLU A 190 2.97 -16.90 -1.80
CA GLU A 190 2.10 -16.23 -0.83
C GLU A 190 2.85 -15.13 -0.05
N GLU A 191 4.07 -15.42 0.41
CA GLU A 191 4.91 -14.43 1.09
C GLU A 191 5.21 -13.23 0.20
N VAL A 192 5.53 -13.45 -1.09
CA VAL A 192 5.74 -12.36 -2.04
C VAL A 192 4.48 -11.53 -2.24
N LEU A 193 3.33 -12.16 -2.43
CA LEU A 193 2.06 -11.43 -2.63
C LEU A 193 1.69 -10.61 -1.38
N ASN A 194 1.93 -11.13 -0.18
CA ASN A 194 1.74 -10.37 1.06
C ASN A 194 2.66 -9.13 1.12
N LEU A 195 3.90 -9.22 0.64
CA LEU A 195 4.83 -8.08 0.54
C LEU A 195 4.39 -7.06 -0.51
N VAL A 196 3.82 -7.52 -1.64
CA VAL A 196 3.25 -6.65 -2.67
C VAL A 196 2.04 -5.89 -2.11
N ASP A 197 1.16 -6.58 -1.38
CA ASP A 197 0.00 -5.97 -0.73
C ASP A 197 0.44 -4.95 0.33
N TYR A 198 1.41 -5.32 1.19
CA TYR A 198 2.02 -4.41 2.16
C TYR A 198 2.59 -3.15 1.49
N GLY A 199 3.46 -3.31 0.49
CA GLY A 199 4.08 -2.18 -0.19
C GLY A 199 3.08 -1.30 -0.93
N SER A 200 2.01 -1.89 -1.47
CA SER A 200 0.90 -1.15 -2.08
C SER A 200 0.15 -0.30 -1.05
N GLN A 201 -0.05 -0.81 0.16
CA GLN A 201 -0.65 -0.05 1.26
C GLN A 201 0.25 1.10 1.73
N MET A 202 1.57 0.85 1.88
CA MET A 202 2.55 1.89 2.22
C MET A 202 2.54 3.03 1.19
N ARG A 203 2.49 2.67 -0.10
CA ARG A 203 2.38 3.63 -1.20
C ARG A 203 1.11 4.49 -1.08
N HIS A 204 -0.03 3.87 -0.79
CA HIS A 204 -1.29 4.59 -0.61
C HIS A 204 -1.27 5.56 0.57
N VAL A 205 -0.69 5.16 1.70
CA VAL A 205 -0.56 6.03 2.88
C VAL A 205 0.28 7.26 2.54
N SER A 206 1.43 7.05 1.89
CA SER A 206 2.30 8.12 1.40
C SER A 206 1.55 9.11 0.51
N ALA A 207 0.72 8.59 -0.41
CA ALA A 207 -0.07 9.41 -1.32
C ALA A 207 -1.00 10.38 -0.58
N THR A 208 -1.70 9.90 0.45
CA THR A 208 -2.56 10.73 1.31
C THR A 208 -1.79 11.68 2.22
N ALA A 209 -0.62 11.27 2.73
CA ALA A 209 0.20 12.08 3.64
C ALA A 209 0.85 13.27 2.92
N MET A 210 1.37 13.04 1.70
CA MET A 210 2.21 14.00 0.98
C MET A 210 1.48 14.76 -0.13
N ASN A 211 0.14 14.63 -0.22
CA ASN A 211 -0.64 15.02 -1.41
C ASN A 211 -0.12 14.40 -2.73
N ALA A 212 0.72 13.37 -2.64
CA ALA A 212 1.29 12.68 -3.78
C ALA A 212 0.21 11.80 -4.41
N THR A 213 0.02 11.86 -5.72
CA THR A 213 -0.89 10.92 -6.40
C THR A 213 -0.08 9.72 -6.89
N SER A 214 -0.60 8.49 -6.82
CA SER A 214 0.11 7.31 -7.36
C SER A 214 0.42 7.41 -8.85
N SER A 215 -0.30 8.26 -9.59
CA SER A 215 0.01 8.61 -10.99
C SER A 215 1.33 9.36 -11.16
N ARG A 216 1.91 9.88 -10.08
CA ARG A 216 3.07 10.77 -10.07
C ARG A 216 4.34 10.12 -9.54
N SER A 217 4.28 8.85 -9.15
CA SER A 217 5.44 8.11 -8.67
C SER A 217 5.73 6.89 -9.53
N HIS A 218 7.00 6.47 -9.56
CA HIS A 218 7.41 5.23 -10.22
C HIS A 218 7.55 4.13 -9.18
N CYS A 219 7.04 2.94 -9.48
CA CYS A 219 7.21 1.77 -8.65
C CYS A 219 8.12 0.76 -9.34
N ILE A 220 9.08 0.22 -8.61
CA ILE A 220 9.98 -0.83 -9.09
C ILE A 220 9.89 -2.00 -8.11
N PHE A 221 9.30 -3.10 -8.56
CA PHE A 221 9.37 -4.38 -7.89
C PHE A 221 10.51 -5.20 -8.49
N THR A 222 11.37 -5.77 -7.65
CA THR A 222 12.55 -6.52 -8.07
C THR A 222 12.54 -7.92 -7.49
N PHE A 223 12.72 -8.92 -8.34
CA PHE A 223 13.06 -10.29 -7.95
C PHE A 223 14.54 -10.52 -8.16
N LYS A 224 15.21 -11.11 -7.18
CA LYS A 224 16.52 -11.72 -7.37
C LYS A 224 16.38 -13.21 -7.10
N THR A 225 16.68 -14.03 -8.10
CA THR A 225 16.61 -15.48 -7.99
C THR A 225 17.99 -16.07 -8.16
N SER A 226 18.34 -17.05 -7.34
CA SER A 226 19.47 -17.94 -7.54
C SER A 226 18.93 -19.36 -7.65
N LEU A 227 19.34 -20.08 -8.69
CA LEU A 227 18.97 -21.46 -8.96
C LEU A 227 20.24 -22.29 -9.11
N THR A 228 20.35 -23.35 -8.33
CA THR A 228 21.46 -24.30 -8.39
C THR A 228 20.91 -25.69 -8.64
N GLU A 229 21.01 -26.15 -9.87
CA GLU A 229 20.71 -27.54 -10.24
C GLU A 229 21.89 -28.45 -9.85
N PRO A 230 21.66 -29.76 -9.62
CA PRO A 230 22.72 -30.72 -9.36
C PRO A 230 23.80 -30.67 -10.45
N ASP A 231 25.06 -30.68 -10.04
CA ASP A 231 26.24 -30.67 -10.91
C ASP A 231 26.36 -29.47 -11.89
N GLN A 232 25.56 -28.41 -11.69
CA GLN A 232 25.60 -27.19 -12.49
C GLN A 232 26.03 -25.98 -11.65
N PRO A 233 26.68 -24.98 -12.28
CA PRO A 233 26.95 -23.71 -11.60
C PRO A 233 25.63 -23.01 -11.24
N SER A 234 25.61 -22.36 -10.08
CA SER A 234 24.46 -21.57 -9.64
C SER A 234 24.22 -20.39 -10.59
N LYS A 235 23.02 -20.35 -11.18
CA LYS A 235 22.55 -19.29 -12.09
C LYS A 235 21.83 -18.22 -11.27
N VAL A 236 22.05 -16.95 -11.58
CA VAL A 236 21.44 -15.82 -10.86
C VAL A 236 20.76 -14.90 -11.85
N SER A 237 19.59 -14.38 -11.48
CA SER A 237 18.91 -13.38 -12.27
C SER A 237 18.31 -12.28 -11.41
N GLN A 238 18.28 -11.07 -11.96
CA GLN A 238 17.57 -9.94 -11.41
C GLN A 238 16.48 -9.51 -12.40
N THR A 239 15.23 -9.54 -11.95
CA THR A 239 14.05 -9.22 -12.75
C THR A 239 13.33 -8.01 -12.17
N HIS A 240 13.20 -6.95 -12.98
CA HIS A 240 12.46 -5.75 -12.61
C HIS A 240 11.08 -5.73 -13.26
N LEU A 241 10.04 -5.47 -12.47
CA LEU A 241 8.70 -5.12 -12.92
C LEU A 241 8.42 -3.68 -12.49
N VAL A 242 8.26 -2.80 -13.46
CA VAL A 242 8.24 -1.36 -13.25
C VAL A 242 6.91 -0.77 -13.71
N ASP A 243 6.25 -0.03 -12.82
CA ASP A 243 5.07 0.79 -13.10
C ASP A 243 5.50 2.26 -13.05
N LEU A 244 5.67 2.89 -14.22
CA LEU A 244 6.13 4.28 -14.29
C LEU A 244 5.01 5.26 -13.98
N ALA A 245 5.37 6.48 -13.59
CA ALA A 245 4.44 7.60 -13.51
C ALA A 245 3.78 7.90 -14.87
N GLY A 246 2.68 8.66 -14.84
CA GLY A 246 1.99 9.15 -16.03
C GLY A 246 2.91 9.95 -16.95
N SER A 247 2.87 9.65 -18.25
CA SER A 247 3.68 10.34 -19.27
C SER A 247 3.09 11.67 -19.76
N GLU A 248 1.90 12.03 -19.30
CA GLU A 248 1.22 13.25 -19.74
C GLU A 248 1.98 14.53 -19.38
N ARG A 249 1.87 15.53 -20.25
CA ARG A 249 2.60 16.80 -20.04
C ARG A 249 1.97 17.62 -18.91
N ALA A 250 2.81 18.18 -18.05
CA ALA A 250 2.36 19.05 -16.94
C ALA A 250 1.48 20.23 -17.37
N GLY A 251 1.59 20.70 -18.61
CA GLY A 251 0.75 21.79 -19.15
C GLY A 251 -0.75 21.50 -19.20
N ARG A 252 -1.18 20.22 -19.20
CA ARG A 252 -2.61 19.85 -19.05
C ARG A 252 -3.10 19.96 -17.60
N THR A 253 -2.19 19.96 -16.63
CA THR A 253 -2.53 20.17 -15.22
C THR A 253 -2.60 21.67 -14.96
N LYS A 254 -3.76 22.20 -14.54
CA LYS A 254 -3.90 23.61 -14.08
C LYS A 254 -3.22 23.83 -12.72
N ALA A 255 -2.05 23.22 -12.52
CA ALA A 255 -1.32 23.21 -11.27
C ALA A 255 -0.49 24.49 -11.10
N THR A 256 -0.61 25.14 -9.95
CA THR A 256 0.17 26.33 -9.57
C THR A 256 0.99 26.05 -8.30
N GLY A 257 2.08 26.81 -8.08
CA GLY A 257 2.89 26.70 -6.86
C GLY A 257 3.73 25.42 -6.76
N ASP A 258 3.77 24.79 -5.59
CA ASP A 258 4.61 23.61 -5.32
C ASP A 258 4.22 22.38 -6.16
N ARG A 259 2.95 22.28 -6.59
CA ARG A 259 2.51 21.27 -7.57
C ARG A 259 3.20 21.39 -8.93
N LEU A 260 3.68 22.59 -9.30
CA LEU A 260 4.43 22.82 -10.53
C LEU A 260 5.89 22.40 -10.38
N LYS A 261 6.51 22.60 -9.20
CA LYS A 261 7.85 22.07 -8.89
C LYS A 261 7.86 20.54 -8.84
N GLU A 262 6.85 19.95 -8.19
CA GLU A 262 6.62 18.51 -8.16
C GLU A 262 6.41 17.96 -9.58
N GLY A 263 5.53 18.59 -10.36
CA GLY A 263 5.35 18.25 -11.78
C GLY A 263 6.64 18.34 -12.60
N ALA A 264 7.52 19.29 -12.29
CA ALA A 264 8.82 19.41 -12.94
C ALA A 264 9.75 18.24 -12.60
N ALA A 265 9.79 17.78 -11.34
CA ALA A 265 10.60 16.63 -10.92
C ALA A 265 10.09 15.29 -11.49
N ILE A 266 8.78 15.09 -11.55
CA ILE A 266 8.20 13.89 -12.19
C ILE A 266 8.56 13.88 -13.67
N ASN A 267 8.38 15.02 -14.33
CA ASN A 267 8.79 15.18 -15.72
C ASN A 267 10.30 15.08 -15.90
N GLN A 268 11.13 15.40 -14.90
CA GLN A 268 12.57 15.21 -14.97
C GLN A 268 12.90 13.74 -15.21
N SER A 269 12.32 12.83 -14.42
CA SER A 269 12.60 11.39 -14.56
C SER A 269 12.20 10.83 -15.93
N LEU A 270 10.98 11.12 -16.41
CA LEU A 270 10.48 10.66 -17.71
C LEU A 270 11.14 11.39 -18.90
N SER A 271 11.44 12.68 -18.78
CA SER A 271 12.18 13.43 -19.80
C SER A 271 13.62 12.94 -19.92
N THR A 272 14.25 12.60 -18.79
CA THR A 272 15.59 12.01 -18.77
C THR A 272 15.54 10.62 -19.40
N LEU A 273 14.53 9.80 -19.09
CA LEU A 273 14.31 8.52 -19.75
C LEU A 273 14.17 8.68 -21.27
N ALA A 274 13.38 9.65 -21.73
CA ALA A 274 13.22 9.94 -23.14
C ALA A 274 14.54 10.33 -23.82
N ARG A 275 15.35 11.18 -23.18
CA ARG A 275 16.68 11.59 -23.66
C ARG A 275 17.66 10.42 -23.70
N VAL A 276 17.66 9.57 -22.67
CA VAL A 276 18.47 8.34 -22.60
C VAL A 276 18.12 7.42 -23.77
N ILE A 277 16.84 7.12 -23.98
CA ILE A 277 16.38 6.27 -25.10
C ILE A 277 16.77 6.88 -26.45
N SER A 278 16.55 8.19 -26.63
CA SER A 278 16.90 8.88 -27.88
C SER A 278 18.39 8.75 -28.21
N GLU A 279 19.26 8.95 -27.22
CA GLU A 279 20.71 8.83 -27.39
C GLU A 279 21.13 7.38 -27.69
N LEU A 280 20.55 6.41 -26.98
CA LEU A 280 20.80 4.99 -27.21
C LEU A 280 20.34 4.56 -28.61
N ALA A 281 19.14 4.96 -29.03
CA ALA A 281 18.60 4.66 -30.36
C ALA A 281 19.44 5.28 -31.49
N LYS A 282 19.91 6.52 -31.34
CA LYS A 282 20.82 7.18 -32.30
C LYS A 282 22.16 6.43 -32.39
N SER A 283 22.70 6.00 -31.26
CA SER A 283 23.97 5.26 -31.21
C SER A 283 23.90 3.88 -31.84
N ALA A 284 22.72 3.25 -31.91
CA ALA A 284 22.55 1.99 -32.62
C ALA A 284 22.84 2.14 -34.14
N LYS A 285 22.69 3.35 -34.69
CA LYS A 285 22.91 3.68 -36.12
C LYS A 285 24.26 4.35 -36.40
N SER A 286 24.99 4.77 -35.36
CA SER A 286 26.23 5.55 -35.47
C SER A 286 27.41 4.84 -34.81
N LYS A 287 28.63 5.07 -35.31
CA LYS A 287 29.85 4.56 -34.67
C LYS A 287 30.28 5.36 -33.42
N LYS A 288 29.63 6.50 -33.11
CA LYS A 288 29.94 7.30 -31.92
C LYS A 288 29.51 6.55 -30.66
N LYS A 289 30.36 6.59 -29.62
CA LYS A 289 30.03 6.02 -28.31
C LYS A 289 28.85 6.80 -27.71
N PRO A 290 27.74 6.13 -27.36
CA PRO A 290 26.60 6.80 -26.71
C PRO A 290 27.04 7.41 -25.37
N ASN A 291 26.58 8.62 -25.07
CA ASN A 291 26.73 9.24 -23.75
C ASN A 291 25.37 9.63 -23.14
N PRO A 292 24.49 8.65 -22.85
CA PRO A 292 23.16 8.89 -22.30
C PRO A 292 23.25 9.45 -20.87
N PRO A 293 22.39 10.42 -20.51
CA PRO A 293 22.43 11.12 -19.23
C PRO A 293 21.79 10.32 -18.08
N PHE A 294 22.21 9.08 -17.85
CA PHE A 294 21.61 8.19 -16.85
C PHE A 294 21.60 8.76 -15.42
N ARG A 295 22.58 9.60 -15.09
CA ARG A 295 22.76 10.16 -13.74
C ARG A 295 21.86 11.37 -13.45
N GLU A 296 21.17 11.91 -14.46
CA GLU A 296 20.29 13.08 -14.28
C GLU A 296 18.94 12.73 -13.63
N SER A 297 18.61 11.44 -13.49
CA SER A 297 17.48 10.94 -12.69
C SER A 297 17.81 9.60 -12.04
N LYS A 298 17.33 9.40 -10.80
CA LYS A 298 17.45 8.15 -10.06
C LYS A 298 16.79 6.98 -10.80
N LEU A 299 15.65 7.20 -11.45
CA LEU A 299 14.97 6.19 -12.26
C LEU A 299 15.87 5.66 -13.37
N THR A 300 16.42 6.57 -14.18
CA THR A 300 17.29 6.17 -15.29
C THR A 300 18.59 5.55 -14.80
N TYR A 301 19.09 5.98 -13.64
CA TYR A 301 20.30 5.42 -13.09
C TYR A 301 20.09 3.99 -12.60
N ILE A 302 18.99 3.72 -11.88
CA ILE A 302 18.58 2.37 -11.46
C ILE A 302 18.39 1.47 -12.67
N LEU A 303 17.68 1.94 -13.70
CA LEU A 303 17.38 1.17 -14.90
C LEU A 303 18.53 1.13 -15.92
N LYS A 304 19.70 1.70 -15.62
CA LYS A 304 20.83 1.77 -16.55
C LYS A 304 21.20 0.40 -17.15
N GLU A 305 21.34 -0.61 -16.30
CA GLU A 305 21.66 -1.98 -16.75
C GLU A 305 20.49 -2.60 -17.55
N SER A 306 19.26 -2.24 -17.21
CA SER A 306 18.07 -2.64 -17.98
C SER A 306 18.05 -1.99 -19.37
N LEU A 307 18.52 -0.74 -19.50
CA LEU A 307 18.37 0.04 -20.72
C LEU A 307 19.49 -0.17 -21.75
N CYS A 308 20.74 -0.37 -21.29
CA CYS A 308 21.88 -0.56 -22.20
C CYS A 308 22.84 -1.69 -21.80
N GLY A 309 22.61 -2.33 -20.66
CA GLY A 309 23.51 -3.31 -20.06
C GLY A 309 23.08 -4.75 -20.28
N ASN A 310 23.28 -5.57 -19.24
CA ASN A 310 22.89 -6.97 -19.23
C ASN A 310 21.47 -7.15 -18.72
N SER A 311 20.49 -7.04 -19.61
CA SER A 311 19.10 -7.35 -19.33
C SER A 311 18.31 -7.64 -20.60
N LYS A 312 17.32 -8.53 -20.51
CA LYS A 312 16.26 -8.64 -21.49
C LYS A 312 15.14 -7.68 -21.11
N THR A 313 14.97 -6.65 -21.91
CA THR A 313 14.04 -5.57 -21.54
C THR A 313 12.84 -5.53 -22.48
N VAL A 314 11.67 -5.42 -21.86
CA VAL A 314 10.37 -5.27 -22.50
C VAL A 314 9.77 -3.95 -22.06
N MET A 315 9.34 -3.13 -23.02
CA MET A 315 8.47 -2.01 -22.73
C MET A 315 7.02 -2.45 -22.94
N MET A 316 6.13 -2.12 -22.01
CA MET A 316 4.69 -2.16 -22.20
C MET A 316 4.18 -0.74 -22.41
N ALA A 317 3.82 -0.39 -23.64
CA ALA A 317 3.23 0.91 -23.95
C ALA A 317 1.72 0.86 -23.74
N ALA A 318 1.24 1.54 -22.68
CA ALA A 318 -0.17 1.60 -22.32
C ALA A 318 -0.81 2.88 -22.89
N ILE A 319 -1.84 2.73 -23.71
CA ILE A 319 -2.46 3.83 -24.48
C ILE A 319 -3.98 3.83 -24.33
N SER A 320 -4.58 5.02 -24.47
CA SER A 320 -6.03 5.24 -24.47
C SER A 320 -6.55 5.28 -25.91
N PRO A 321 -7.77 4.78 -26.21
CA PRO A 321 -8.31 4.84 -27.56
C PRO A 321 -9.11 6.12 -27.77
N ASN A 322 -9.41 6.84 -26.69
CA ASN A 322 -10.30 7.97 -26.70
C ASN A 322 -9.64 9.08 -27.50
N PHE A 323 -10.37 9.66 -28.45
CA PHE A 323 -9.86 10.77 -29.24
C PHE A 323 -9.39 11.96 -28.38
N LEU A 324 -9.96 12.19 -27.19
CA LEU A 324 -9.50 13.23 -26.24
C LEU A 324 -8.05 13.03 -25.73
N ASP A 325 -7.54 11.82 -25.88
CA ASP A 325 -6.19 11.42 -25.50
C ASP A 325 -5.27 11.26 -26.73
N TYR A 326 -5.72 11.63 -27.94
CA TYR A 326 -5.00 11.42 -29.21
C TYR A 326 -3.52 11.86 -29.14
N ASP A 327 -3.24 13.08 -28.65
CA ASP A 327 -1.88 13.62 -28.58
C ASP A 327 -0.95 12.82 -27.65
N GLU A 328 -1.48 12.33 -26.53
CA GLU A 328 -0.73 11.55 -25.56
C GLU A 328 -0.51 10.13 -26.07
N THR A 329 -1.54 9.49 -26.64
CA THR A 329 -1.44 8.19 -27.31
C THR A 329 -0.42 8.25 -28.47
N LEU A 330 -0.47 9.28 -29.31
CA LEU A 330 0.50 9.51 -30.38
C LEU A 330 1.93 9.69 -29.84
N SER A 331 2.08 10.43 -28.73
CA SER A 331 3.38 10.64 -28.08
C SER A 331 3.94 9.32 -27.53
N THR A 332 3.11 8.51 -26.87
CA THR A 332 3.49 7.18 -26.39
C THR A 332 3.89 6.24 -27.54
N LEU A 333 3.14 6.22 -28.65
CA LEU A 333 3.45 5.41 -29.83
C LEU A 333 4.81 5.79 -30.47
N LYS A 334 5.08 7.10 -30.61
CA LYS A 334 6.37 7.61 -31.11
C LYS A 334 7.53 7.26 -30.18
N PHE A 335 7.31 7.38 -28.87
CA PHE A 335 8.31 7.00 -27.88
C PHE A 335 8.64 5.50 -27.95
N ALA A 336 7.60 4.66 -28.02
CA ALA A 336 7.74 3.22 -28.14
C ALA A 336 8.53 2.79 -29.40
N GLN A 337 8.31 3.45 -30.55
CA GLN A 337 9.13 3.25 -31.76
C GLN A 337 10.62 3.57 -31.56
N SER A 338 10.93 4.54 -30.71
CA SER A 338 12.32 4.89 -30.38
C SER A 338 12.94 3.82 -29.47
N VAL A 339 12.18 3.32 -28.49
CA VAL A 339 12.61 2.24 -27.58
C VAL A 339 12.93 0.95 -28.34
N LYS A 340 12.11 0.57 -29.33
CA LYS A 340 12.34 -0.62 -30.18
C LYS A 340 13.73 -0.65 -30.86
N GLN A 341 14.36 0.52 -31.07
CA GLN A 341 15.67 0.63 -31.72
C GLN A 341 16.85 0.42 -30.76
N VAL A 342 16.60 0.42 -29.44
CA VAL A 342 17.64 0.20 -28.43
C VAL A 342 18.04 -1.28 -28.43
N GLN A 343 19.32 -1.56 -28.14
CA GLN A 343 19.87 -2.91 -28.09
C GLN A 343 20.60 -3.16 -26.77
N THR A 344 20.28 -4.27 -26.09
CA THR A 344 21.00 -4.72 -24.90
C THR A 344 22.00 -5.83 -25.22
N LYS A 345 22.89 -6.13 -24.27
CA LYS A 345 23.86 -7.23 -24.35
C LYS A 345 23.50 -8.30 -23.32
N LEU A 346 22.87 -9.37 -23.79
CA LEU A 346 22.43 -10.44 -22.90
C LEU A 346 23.58 -11.41 -22.56
N GLN A 347 23.83 -11.65 -21.28
CA GLN A 347 24.79 -12.60 -20.76
C GLN A 347 24.21 -13.31 -19.53
N ALA A 348 24.36 -14.63 -19.46
CA ALA A 348 23.94 -15.39 -18.28
C ALA A 348 24.90 -15.11 -17.13
N VAL A 349 24.35 -14.89 -15.94
CA VAL A 349 25.09 -14.57 -14.72
C VAL A 349 25.18 -15.82 -13.84
N ASN A 350 26.39 -16.15 -13.41
CA ASN A 350 26.65 -17.26 -12.50
C ASN A 350 27.10 -16.72 -11.14
N MET A 351 26.57 -17.26 -10.04
CA MET A 351 26.86 -16.77 -8.68
C MET A 351 28.35 -16.88 -8.33
N SER A 352 28.99 -18.00 -8.68
CA SER A 352 30.42 -18.20 -8.45
C SER A 352 31.30 -17.15 -9.16
N SER A 353 30.88 -16.68 -10.34
CA SER A 353 31.57 -15.59 -11.05
C SER A 353 31.39 -14.26 -10.32
N VAL A 354 30.20 -13.97 -9.79
CA VAL A 354 29.93 -12.74 -9.04
C VAL A 354 30.72 -12.72 -7.74
N GLU A 355 30.69 -13.82 -6.96
CA GLU A 355 31.48 -13.94 -5.72
C GLU A 355 32.98 -13.80 -5.97
N ALA A 356 33.50 -14.45 -7.02
CA ALA A 356 34.91 -14.34 -7.38
C ALA A 356 35.30 -12.90 -7.74
N GLN A 357 34.45 -12.18 -8.49
CA GLN A 357 34.68 -10.78 -8.85
C GLN A 357 34.59 -9.85 -7.63
N LEU A 358 33.62 -10.07 -6.73
CA LEU A 358 33.51 -9.30 -5.48
C LEU A 358 34.74 -9.48 -4.58
N ARG A 359 35.23 -10.71 -4.45
CA ARG A 359 36.46 -11.02 -3.69
C ARG A 359 37.71 -10.43 -4.36
N ALA A 360 37.78 -10.46 -5.68
CA ALA A 360 38.90 -9.86 -6.42
C ALA A 360 38.94 -8.34 -6.24
N GLU A 361 37.79 -7.66 -6.32
CA GLU A 361 37.69 -6.21 -6.07
C GLU A 361 38.05 -5.87 -4.62
N LEU A 362 37.60 -6.66 -3.65
CA LEU A 362 37.96 -6.48 -2.24
C LEU A 362 39.47 -6.59 -2.04
N ASN A 363 40.11 -7.62 -2.61
CA ASN A 363 41.56 -7.78 -2.52
C ASN A 363 42.31 -6.62 -3.20
N ALA A 364 41.83 -6.15 -4.35
CA ALA A 364 42.42 -5.01 -5.05
C ALA A 364 42.35 -3.73 -4.20
N LEU A 365 41.21 -3.45 -3.56
CA LEU A 365 41.05 -2.32 -2.65
C LEU A 365 41.97 -2.43 -1.42
N LYS A 366 42.13 -3.61 -0.83
CA LYS A 366 43.07 -3.85 0.28
C LYS A 366 44.52 -3.58 -0.13
N SER A 367 44.93 -4.07 -1.30
CA SER A 367 46.29 -3.82 -1.82
C SER A 367 46.54 -2.34 -2.12
N GLN A 368 45.56 -1.63 -2.68
CA GLN A 368 45.66 -0.18 -2.89
C GLN A 368 45.81 0.53 -1.54
N LEU A 369 44.97 0.21 -0.56
CA LEU A 369 45.04 0.86 0.76
C LEU A 369 46.40 0.63 1.45
N GLN A 370 46.95 -0.58 1.33
CA GLN A 370 48.29 -0.90 1.85
C GLN A 370 49.40 -0.09 1.15
N ALA A 371 49.28 0.17 -0.15
CA ALA A 371 50.25 1.01 -0.88
C ALA A 371 50.19 2.49 -0.47
N TYR A 372 49.04 2.97 0.01
CA TYR A 372 48.83 4.35 0.47
C TYR A 372 49.09 4.55 1.97
N GLN A 373 49.30 3.48 2.76
CA GLN A 373 49.55 3.58 4.21
C GLN A 373 50.82 4.38 4.56
N ASP A 374 51.78 4.46 3.64
CA ASP A 374 53.04 5.20 3.83
C ASP A 374 52.96 6.67 3.35
N SER A 375 51.84 7.09 2.76
CA SER A 375 51.61 8.45 2.30
C SER A 375 50.64 9.21 3.22
N VAL A 376 51.04 10.43 3.62
CA VAL A 376 50.31 11.30 4.57
C VAL A 376 48.82 11.44 4.21
N GLU A 377 47.97 11.46 5.24
CA GLU A 377 46.51 11.55 5.17
C GLU A 377 46.04 12.53 4.07
N SER A 378 45.48 11.92 3.02
CA SER A 378 44.82 12.58 1.90
C SER A 378 43.34 12.20 1.92
N ASP A 379 42.48 13.09 1.43
CA ASP A 379 41.05 12.82 1.20
C ASP A 379 40.83 11.51 0.40
N GLU A 380 41.79 11.14 -0.46
CA GLU A 380 41.79 9.87 -1.21
C GLU A 380 41.86 8.64 -0.31
N LEU A 381 42.63 8.67 0.78
CA LEU A 381 42.72 7.57 1.75
C LEU A 381 41.38 7.37 2.47
N GLY A 382 40.70 8.47 2.81
CA GLY A 382 39.37 8.46 3.42
C GLY A 382 38.29 7.90 2.47
N PHE A 383 38.36 8.23 1.19
CA PHE A 383 37.49 7.65 0.16
C PHE A 383 37.73 6.15 -0.03
N LEU A 384 39.00 5.72 -0.10
CA LEU A 384 39.36 4.31 -0.23
C LEU A 384 38.91 3.48 0.96
N LYS A 385 39.10 3.99 2.19
CA LYS A 385 38.63 3.33 3.42
C LYS A 385 37.12 3.11 3.41
N ARG A 386 36.33 4.15 3.08
CA ARG A 386 34.86 4.03 2.94
C ARG A 386 34.46 3.01 1.89
N ARG A 387 35.11 3.04 0.72
CA ARG A 387 34.83 2.08 -0.36
C ARG A 387 35.19 0.64 0.02
N LEU A 388 36.27 0.45 0.79
CA LEU A 388 36.64 -0.87 1.31
C LEU A 388 35.61 -1.39 2.30
N GLU A 389 35.15 -0.55 3.24
CA GLU A 389 34.12 -0.90 4.21
C GLU A 389 32.79 -1.29 3.53
N GLU A 390 32.36 -0.50 2.54
CA GLU A 390 31.19 -0.84 1.72
C GLU A 390 31.35 -2.21 1.02
N GLN A 391 32.55 -2.50 0.48
CA GLN A 391 32.84 -3.76 -0.19
C GLN A 391 32.85 -4.95 0.79
N GLU A 392 33.37 -4.75 2.00
CA GLU A 392 33.38 -5.76 3.06
C GLU A 392 31.97 -6.08 3.54
N GLN A 393 31.12 -5.05 3.72
CA GLN A 393 29.70 -5.23 4.05
C GLN A 393 28.95 -5.99 2.95
N LEU A 394 29.21 -5.69 1.68
CA LEU A 394 28.62 -6.44 0.57
C LEU A 394 29.10 -7.90 0.55
N CYS A 395 30.40 -8.16 0.71
CA CYS A 395 30.90 -9.53 0.76
C CYS A 395 30.33 -10.31 1.95
N ALA A 396 30.16 -9.66 3.11
CA ALA A 396 29.50 -10.25 4.26
C ALA A 396 28.02 -10.55 3.98
N TYR A 397 27.29 -9.62 3.35
CA TYR A 397 25.89 -9.82 2.98
C TYR A 397 25.69 -10.99 2.02
N TYR A 398 26.47 -11.05 0.93
CA TYR A 398 26.41 -12.17 -0.03
C TYR A 398 26.94 -13.49 0.56
N GLY A 399 27.74 -13.42 1.62
CA GLY A 399 28.23 -14.58 2.37
C GLY A 399 27.30 -15.03 3.51
N LYS A 400 26.21 -14.32 3.80
CA LYS A 400 25.25 -14.71 4.84
C LYS A 400 24.60 -16.03 4.49
N ASP A 401 24.37 -16.83 5.54
CA ASP A 401 23.59 -18.04 5.41
C ASP A 401 22.13 -17.74 5.07
N TRP A 402 21.52 -18.60 4.25
CA TRP A 402 20.18 -18.37 3.73
C TRP A 402 19.10 -18.52 4.81
N ASP A 403 19.27 -19.46 5.75
CA ASP A 403 18.33 -19.66 6.85
C ASP A 403 18.34 -18.46 7.79
N SER A 404 19.51 -17.83 7.97
CA SER A 404 19.63 -16.56 8.69
C SER A 404 18.83 -15.43 8.02
N LEU A 405 18.89 -15.30 6.68
CA LEU A 405 18.13 -14.29 5.96
C LEU A 405 16.62 -14.53 6.06
N LEU A 406 16.17 -15.78 5.98
CA LEU A 406 14.76 -16.15 6.18
C LEU A 406 14.29 -15.88 7.61
N ALA A 407 15.14 -16.12 8.62
CA ALA A 407 14.82 -15.83 10.01
C ALA A 407 14.70 -14.33 10.28
N GLU A 408 15.64 -13.52 9.76
CA GLU A 408 15.56 -12.06 9.81
C GLU A 408 14.27 -11.55 9.15
N GLU A 409 13.89 -12.11 8.00
CA GLU A 409 12.70 -11.68 7.28
C GLU A 409 11.40 -12.06 7.99
N LYS A 410 11.35 -13.20 8.68
CA LYS A 410 10.21 -13.55 9.55
C LYS A 410 10.00 -12.51 10.66
N SER A 411 11.08 -12.03 11.28
CA SER A 411 10.99 -10.94 12.27
C SER A 411 10.43 -9.66 11.64
N ARG A 412 10.94 -9.27 10.46
CA ARG A 412 10.43 -8.09 9.74
C ARG A 412 8.97 -8.24 9.34
N MET A 413 8.53 -9.44 8.95
CA MET A 413 7.12 -9.70 8.65
C MET A 413 6.23 -9.50 9.87
N ASP A 414 6.67 -9.93 11.06
CA ASP A 414 5.93 -9.70 12.31
C ASP A 414 5.89 -8.20 12.67
N GLU A 415 6.98 -7.48 12.45
CA GLU A 415 7.03 -6.02 12.62
C GLU A 415 6.06 -5.32 11.65
N ARG A 416 6.12 -5.62 10.35
CA ARG A 416 5.21 -5.07 9.33
C ARG A 416 3.75 -5.33 9.67
N ARG A 417 3.43 -6.55 10.10
CA ARG A 417 2.07 -6.93 10.51
C ARG A 417 1.61 -6.11 11.72
N THR A 418 2.50 -5.88 12.67
CA THR A 418 2.23 -5.05 13.85
C THR A 418 2.09 -3.57 13.50
N SER A 419 2.85 -3.06 12.53
CA SER A 419 2.78 -1.67 12.08
C SER A 419 1.52 -1.37 11.25
N LEU A 420 1.04 -2.33 10.46
CA LEU A 420 -0.24 -2.20 9.73
C LEU A 420 -1.46 -2.33 10.65
N HIS A 421 -1.35 -3.17 11.69
CA HIS A 421 -2.41 -3.44 12.65
C HIS A 421 -1.92 -3.23 14.08
N PRO A 422 -1.63 -1.99 14.49
CA PRO A 422 -1.30 -1.73 15.88
C PRO A 422 -2.52 -2.09 16.74
N SER A 423 -2.30 -2.77 17.88
CA SER A 423 -3.35 -2.87 18.90
C SER A 423 -3.82 -1.47 19.28
N ALA A 424 -5.05 -1.31 19.76
CA ALA A 424 -5.53 0.01 20.12
C ALA A 424 -4.58 0.72 21.12
N LEU A 425 -4.13 -0.02 22.13
CA LEU A 425 -3.10 0.43 23.08
C LEU A 425 -1.72 0.69 22.44
N GLY A 426 -1.31 -0.10 21.45
CA GLY A 426 -0.04 0.09 20.74
C GLY A 426 -0.05 1.34 19.85
N GLY A 427 -1.18 1.62 19.19
CA GLY A 427 -1.40 2.84 18.42
C GLY A 427 -1.46 4.08 19.31
N LEU A 428 -2.19 4.00 20.43
CA LEU A 428 -2.24 5.06 21.45
C LEU A 428 -0.89 5.32 22.11
N GLY A 429 -0.11 4.27 22.43
CA GLY A 429 1.22 4.40 23.00
C GLY A 429 2.23 5.05 22.04
N LYS A 430 2.10 4.81 20.72
CA LYS A 430 2.90 5.53 19.71
C LYS A 430 2.51 6.99 19.62
N LEU A 431 1.21 7.30 19.59
CA LEU A 431 0.72 8.68 19.58
C LEU A 431 1.16 9.46 20.83
N LYS A 432 1.20 8.83 22.01
CA LYS A 432 1.71 9.43 23.25
C LYS A 432 3.21 9.72 23.21
N LYS A 433 4.03 8.76 22.77
CA LYS A 433 5.48 8.96 22.60
C LYS A 433 5.81 10.05 21.57
N MET A 434 4.96 10.19 20.54
CA MET A 434 5.10 11.22 19.51
C MET A 434 4.64 12.60 19.99
N GLU A 435 3.64 12.70 20.89
CA GLU A 435 3.28 13.96 21.58
C GLU A 435 4.43 14.45 22.46
N GLU A 436 5.05 13.55 23.24
CA GLU A 436 6.19 13.87 24.09
C GLU A 436 7.38 14.45 23.29
N SER A 437 7.54 14.09 22.01
CA SER A 437 8.55 14.66 21.11
C SER A 437 8.15 15.99 20.45
N LEU A 438 6.87 16.36 20.42
CA LEU A 438 6.41 17.66 19.92
C LEU A 438 6.58 18.78 20.97
N ASP A 439 6.75 18.41 22.24
CA ASP A 439 6.97 19.32 23.38
C ASP A 439 8.44 19.72 23.57
N SER A 440 9.40 19.09 22.86
CA SER A 440 10.78 19.56 22.83
C SER A 440 10.92 20.75 21.89
N ASP A 441 11.41 21.88 22.40
CA ASP A 441 11.62 23.17 21.69
C ASP A 441 12.62 23.13 20.50
N ASP A 442 12.93 21.95 19.95
CA ASP A 442 13.82 21.79 18.79
C ASP A 442 13.03 21.97 17.48
N ASP A 443 13.64 22.63 16.49
CA ASP A 443 13.08 22.86 15.16
C ASP A 443 12.71 21.51 14.50
N ILE A 444 11.41 21.17 14.50
CA ILE A 444 10.88 19.96 13.84
C ILE A 444 11.19 20.05 12.34
N GLU A 445 12.01 19.13 11.82
CA GLU A 445 12.33 19.06 10.39
C GLU A 445 11.07 18.61 9.60
N ASP A 446 10.93 19.06 8.34
CA ASP A 446 9.78 18.69 7.48
C ASP A 446 9.59 17.16 7.36
N ASP A 447 10.68 16.39 7.49
CA ASP A 447 10.70 14.93 7.46
C ASP A 447 9.98 14.29 8.69
N ASP A 448 10.02 14.94 9.86
CA ASP A 448 9.33 14.48 11.08
C ASP A 448 7.80 14.69 10.98
N VAL A 449 7.38 15.75 10.28
CA VAL A 449 5.96 16.03 9.99
C VAL A 449 5.40 15.03 8.95
N GLU A 450 6.21 14.60 7.98
CA GLU A 450 5.87 13.53 7.03
C GLU A 450 5.76 12.16 7.71
N SER A 451 6.64 11.87 8.68
CA SER A 451 6.55 10.68 9.54
C SER A 451 5.27 10.69 10.40
N PHE A 452 4.95 11.86 10.97
CA PHE A 452 3.75 12.10 11.78
C PHE A 452 2.46 11.86 11.00
N THR A 453 2.37 12.39 9.77
CA THR A 453 1.21 12.22 8.87
C THR A 453 1.04 10.78 8.38
N CYS A 454 2.13 10.10 8.02
CA CYS A 454 2.09 8.69 7.61
C CYS A 454 1.58 7.79 8.75
N SER A 455 2.08 7.99 9.98
CA SER A 455 1.70 7.17 11.14
C SER A 455 0.23 7.36 11.56
N LEU A 456 -0.30 8.59 11.47
CA LEU A 456 -1.71 8.87 11.76
C LEU A 456 -2.66 8.25 10.72
N LEU A 457 -2.31 8.31 9.43
CA LEU A 457 -3.13 7.76 8.34
C LEU A 457 -3.15 6.23 8.30
N MET A 458 -2.11 5.58 8.81
CA MET A 458 -2.01 4.12 8.95
C MET A 458 -2.97 3.56 9.99
N LEU A 459 -3.36 4.35 10.98
CA LEU A 459 -4.39 3.97 11.94
C LEU A 459 -5.78 3.95 11.25
N GLY A 460 -6.04 4.83 10.29
CA GLY A 460 -7.40 5.15 9.81
C GLY A 460 -8.11 4.19 8.84
N LYS A 461 -7.61 2.97 8.54
CA LYS A 461 -8.29 2.07 7.57
C LYS A 461 -8.89 0.83 8.23
N PRO A 462 -10.23 0.65 8.24
CA PRO A 462 -10.81 -0.65 8.53
C PRO A 462 -10.39 -1.62 7.42
N VAL A 463 -10.00 -2.83 7.80
CA VAL A 463 -9.64 -3.89 6.84
C VAL A 463 -10.90 -4.63 6.43
N GLU A 464 -11.22 -4.61 5.14
CA GLU A 464 -12.10 -5.62 4.54
C GLU A 464 -11.35 -6.97 4.51
N GLU A 465 -11.39 -7.72 5.62
CA GLU A 465 -10.94 -9.11 5.63
C GLU A 465 -12.01 -9.98 4.94
N THR A 466 -11.86 -10.24 3.65
CA THR A 466 -12.62 -11.34 3.01
C THR A 466 -12.09 -12.67 3.56
N PRO A 467 -12.93 -13.58 4.09
CA PRO A 467 -12.48 -14.88 4.55
C PRO A 467 -11.97 -15.69 3.37
N LYS A 468 -10.66 -15.99 3.35
CA LYS A 468 -10.05 -16.87 2.34
C LYS A 468 -10.48 -18.32 2.62
N GLU A 469 -11.12 -18.96 1.65
CA GLU A 469 -11.44 -20.39 1.70
C GLU A 469 -10.16 -21.22 1.89
N GLY A 470 -10.18 -22.18 2.82
CA GLY A 470 -9.21 -23.29 2.85
C GLY A 470 -8.14 -23.35 3.95
N ARG A 471 -8.30 -22.70 5.12
CA ARG A 471 -7.37 -22.88 6.26
C ARG A 471 -7.91 -23.86 7.31
N SER A 472 -7.17 -24.96 7.56
CA SER A 472 -7.25 -25.77 8.78
C SER A 472 -6.01 -25.54 9.66
N SER A 473 -6.04 -24.52 10.53
CA SER A 473 -5.04 -24.27 11.60
C SER A 473 -5.45 -23.00 12.36
N LEU A 474 -6.41 -23.06 13.29
CA LEU A 474 -6.24 -23.19 14.75
C LEU A 474 -5.37 -22.08 15.42
N VAL A 475 -6.10 -21.12 16.01
CA VAL A 475 -5.73 -20.16 17.10
C VAL A 475 -4.86 -18.95 16.71
N ALA A 476 -5.50 -17.86 16.30
CA ALA A 476 -4.94 -16.51 16.41
C ALA A 476 -5.72 -15.73 17.50
N PRO A 477 -5.06 -15.06 18.47
CA PRO A 477 -5.74 -14.21 19.45
C PRO A 477 -6.33 -12.97 18.76
N ILE A 478 -7.61 -12.69 19.00
CA ILE A 478 -8.33 -11.53 18.48
C ILE A 478 -7.89 -10.30 19.28
N ARG A 479 -7.42 -9.24 18.61
CA ARG A 479 -6.98 -7.97 19.22
C ARG A 479 -7.88 -6.81 18.78
N SER A 480 -8.09 -5.84 19.66
CA SER A 480 -8.66 -4.51 19.39
C SER A 480 -7.82 -3.77 18.35
N SER A 481 -8.44 -2.93 17.50
CA SER A 481 -7.74 -2.14 16.48
C SER A 481 -8.22 -0.69 16.52
N LEU A 482 -7.31 0.27 16.66
CA LEU A 482 -7.65 1.70 16.68
C LEU A 482 -7.65 2.28 15.27
N ALA A 483 -8.69 3.04 14.90
CA ALA A 483 -8.73 3.74 13.62
C ALA A 483 -9.03 5.24 13.71
N VAL A 484 -8.01 6.06 13.47
CA VAL A 484 -8.14 7.52 13.40
C VAL A 484 -8.57 7.93 11.99
N VAL A 485 -9.81 8.36 11.82
CA VAL A 485 -10.35 8.73 10.49
C VAL A 485 -9.88 10.13 10.08
N GLY A 486 -9.45 10.24 8.83
CA GLY A 486 -8.58 11.28 8.26
C GLY A 486 -8.90 12.78 8.45
N PRO A 487 -10.15 13.26 8.65
CA PRO A 487 -10.37 14.70 8.73
C PRO A 487 -9.82 15.34 10.02
N MET A 488 -9.68 14.58 11.11
CA MET A 488 -9.03 15.05 12.34
C MET A 488 -7.53 15.27 12.15
N ALA A 489 -6.84 14.36 11.43
CA ALA A 489 -5.42 14.52 11.07
C ALA A 489 -5.19 15.79 10.24
N GLN A 490 -6.09 16.08 9.30
CA GLN A 490 -6.03 17.26 8.44
C GLN A 490 -6.40 18.56 9.17
N GLN A 491 -7.35 18.52 10.12
CA GLN A 491 -7.72 19.68 10.95
C GLN A 491 -6.64 20.06 11.96
N LEU A 492 -5.95 19.07 12.54
CA LEU A 492 -4.80 19.29 13.42
C LEU A 492 -3.63 19.98 12.71
N LEU A 493 -3.45 19.72 11.40
CA LEU A 493 -2.42 20.36 10.57
C LEU A 493 -2.79 21.78 10.11
N ALA A 494 -4.06 22.19 10.21
CA ALA A 494 -4.57 23.40 9.54
C ALA A 494 -4.67 24.66 10.42
N LYS A 495 -4.56 24.56 11.75
CA LYS A 495 -4.76 25.71 12.68
C LYS A 495 -3.43 26.16 13.32
N GLN A 496 -3.20 27.47 13.38
CA GLN A 496 -1.90 28.12 13.69
C GLN A 496 -1.44 28.10 15.16
N ASP A 497 -2.23 27.58 16.12
CA ASP A 497 -1.93 27.71 17.55
C ASP A 497 -1.57 26.36 18.20
N LYS A 498 -0.27 26.02 18.17
CA LYS A 498 0.26 24.68 18.46
C LYS A 498 0.11 24.24 19.94
N ARG A 499 0.11 25.17 20.91
CA ARG A 499 0.16 24.84 22.35
C ARG A 499 -1.20 24.45 22.95
N ALA A 500 -2.25 25.20 22.66
CA ALA A 500 -3.61 24.87 23.14
C ALA A 500 -4.15 23.57 22.50
N GLN A 501 -3.67 23.24 21.30
CA GLN A 501 -3.97 21.98 20.61
C GLN A 501 -3.28 20.78 21.25
N SER A 502 -2.02 20.92 21.67
CA SER A 502 -1.29 19.86 22.37
C SER A 502 -2.03 19.43 23.65
N GLU A 503 -2.49 20.39 24.47
CA GLU A 503 -3.24 20.09 25.71
C GLU A 503 -4.62 19.46 25.46
N LEU A 504 -5.34 19.90 24.42
CA LEU A 504 -6.63 19.33 24.05
C LEU A 504 -6.47 17.91 23.49
N LEU A 505 -5.50 17.71 22.59
CA LEU A 505 -5.17 16.41 22.02
C LEU A 505 -4.70 15.44 23.11
N ARG A 506 -3.90 15.90 24.08
CA ARG A 506 -3.42 15.10 25.21
C ARG A 506 -4.57 14.58 26.08
N ARG A 507 -5.53 15.44 26.44
CA ARG A 507 -6.75 15.01 27.16
C ARG A 507 -7.57 14.01 26.36
N GLN A 508 -7.75 14.28 25.06
CA GLN A 508 -8.49 13.39 24.16
C GLN A 508 -7.82 12.02 24.00
N LEU A 509 -6.49 11.99 23.89
CA LEU A 509 -5.72 10.76 23.74
C LEU A 509 -5.67 9.95 25.04
N ASP A 510 -5.65 10.61 26.20
CA ASP A 510 -5.77 9.97 27.51
C ASP A 510 -7.14 9.33 27.71
N ASP A 511 -8.22 10.03 27.35
CA ASP A 511 -9.59 9.50 27.43
C ASP A 511 -9.78 8.30 26.48
N LEU A 512 -9.30 8.40 25.24
CA LEU A 512 -9.32 7.29 24.29
C LEU A 512 -8.46 6.10 24.75
N SER A 513 -7.31 6.37 25.36
CA SER A 513 -6.45 5.34 25.95
C SER A 513 -7.15 4.62 27.10
N ALA A 514 -7.85 5.34 27.98
CA ALA A 514 -8.60 4.73 29.07
C ALA A 514 -9.74 3.85 28.54
N ILE A 515 -10.51 4.34 27.55
CA ILE A 515 -11.60 3.58 26.92
C ILE A 515 -11.07 2.32 26.23
N ALA A 516 -9.95 2.40 25.50
CA ALA A 516 -9.34 1.25 24.82
C ALA A 516 -8.80 0.22 25.82
N THR A 517 -8.15 0.66 26.91
CA THR A 517 -7.65 -0.22 27.98
C THR A 517 -8.81 -0.97 28.64
N GLU A 518 -9.86 -0.25 29.02
CA GLU A 518 -11.04 -0.84 29.69
C GLU A 518 -11.78 -1.82 28.77
N ALA A 519 -11.91 -1.49 27.47
CA ALA A 519 -12.49 -2.40 26.49
C ALA A 519 -11.67 -3.70 26.35
N GLU A 520 -10.34 -3.61 26.24
CA GLU A 520 -9.45 -4.77 26.16
C GLU A 520 -9.49 -5.65 27.43
N GLU A 521 -9.56 -5.05 28.62
CA GLU A 521 -9.70 -5.78 29.88
C GLU A 521 -11.03 -6.56 29.95
N GLN A 522 -12.14 -5.93 29.59
CA GLN A 522 -13.45 -6.60 29.57
C GLN A 522 -13.55 -7.70 28.50
N LEU A 523 -12.89 -7.51 27.36
CA LEU A 523 -12.77 -8.50 26.29
C LEU A 523 -11.96 -9.71 26.72
N ASN A 524 -10.83 -9.50 27.40
CA ASN A 524 -9.99 -10.58 27.92
C ASN A 524 -10.68 -11.36 29.04
N GLU A 525 -11.50 -10.71 29.87
CA GLU A 525 -12.37 -11.40 30.84
C GLU A 525 -13.44 -12.28 30.17
N PHE A 526 -13.91 -11.93 28.97
CA PHE A 526 -14.88 -12.72 28.21
C PHE A 526 -14.24 -13.95 27.53
N GLN A 527 -12.93 -13.92 27.27
CA GLN A 527 -12.18 -15.00 26.62
C GLN A 527 -11.93 -16.22 27.51
N SER A 528 -12.09 -16.11 28.82
CA SER A 528 -11.71 -17.16 29.78
C SER A 528 -12.69 -18.35 29.88
N ASP A 529 -13.94 -18.19 29.45
CA ASP A 529 -14.97 -19.23 29.57
C ASP A 529 -15.60 -19.61 28.22
N GLU A 530 -15.01 -20.63 27.57
CA GLU A 530 -15.54 -21.41 26.43
C GLU A 530 -16.19 -20.61 25.27
N GLY A 531 -15.36 -19.84 24.57
CA GLY A 531 -15.23 -19.79 23.10
C GLY A 531 -16.42 -19.94 22.15
N MET A 532 -17.32 -18.94 22.04
CA MET A 532 -18.26 -18.84 20.90
C MET A 532 -18.42 -17.47 20.22
N ILE A 533 -17.83 -16.37 20.72
CA ILE A 533 -18.03 -15.02 20.14
C ILE A 533 -16.68 -14.29 20.00
N SER A 534 -16.35 -13.86 18.77
CA SER A 534 -15.30 -12.88 18.49
C SER A 534 -15.88 -11.47 18.64
N LEU A 535 -15.17 -10.51 19.25
CA LEU A 535 -15.58 -9.10 19.26
C LEU A 535 -14.37 -8.27 18.82
N LYS A 536 -14.51 -7.49 17.74
CA LYS A 536 -13.54 -6.46 17.36
C LYS A 536 -14.02 -5.10 17.91
N VAL A 537 -13.10 -4.20 18.21
CA VAL A 537 -13.37 -2.86 18.77
C VAL A 537 -12.63 -1.88 17.90
N LEU A 538 -13.38 -1.08 17.12
CA LEU A 538 -12.86 -0.02 16.26
C LEU A 538 -13.24 1.33 16.85
N VAL A 539 -12.28 2.07 17.40
CA VAL A 539 -12.48 3.42 17.94
C VAL A 539 -12.32 4.42 16.79
N VAL A 540 -13.38 5.16 16.46
CA VAL A 540 -13.43 6.17 15.39
C VAL A 540 -13.75 7.54 15.97
N ILE A 541 -13.05 8.59 15.51
CA ILE A 541 -13.25 9.97 15.94
C ILE A 541 -14.07 10.74 14.89
N ASN A 542 -15.21 11.31 15.28
CA ASN A 542 -16.09 12.09 14.40
C ASN A 542 -15.59 13.54 14.25
N PRO A 543 -15.27 14.02 13.03
CA PRO A 543 -14.63 15.32 12.82
C PRO A 543 -15.59 16.51 12.65
N GLN A 544 -16.91 16.33 12.81
CA GLN A 544 -17.90 17.40 12.55
C GLN A 544 -18.47 18.10 13.79
N ASP A 545 -18.11 17.67 15.00
CA ASP A 545 -18.66 18.23 16.23
C ASP A 545 -17.52 18.70 17.16
N GLU A 546 -17.34 20.02 17.31
CA GLU A 546 -16.27 20.61 18.13
C GLU A 546 -16.48 20.35 19.64
N ASP A 547 -17.69 19.93 20.06
CA ASP A 547 -18.07 19.68 21.46
C ASP A 547 -18.45 18.21 21.76
N CYS A 548 -18.43 17.31 20.76
CA CYS A 548 -18.85 15.91 20.94
C CYS A 548 -17.79 14.90 20.47
N LEU A 549 -16.98 14.44 21.42
CA LEU A 549 -16.13 13.25 21.27
C LEU A 549 -17.00 11.99 21.39
N GLU A 550 -17.69 11.62 20.32
CA GLU A 550 -18.31 10.29 20.27
C GLU A 550 -17.33 9.29 19.64
N ALA A 551 -16.81 8.39 20.48
CA ALA A 551 -16.11 7.19 20.04
C ALA A 551 -17.14 6.19 19.50
N ALA A 552 -17.00 5.74 18.25
CA ALA A 552 -17.72 4.56 17.78
C ALA A 552 -17.07 3.29 18.33
N LEU A 553 -17.87 2.23 18.52
CA LEU A 553 -17.37 0.88 18.74
C LEU A 553 -17.99 -0.07 17.72
N VAL A 554 -17.25 -0.45 16.69
CA VAL A 554 -17.75 -1.46 15.73
C VAL A 554 -17.42 -2.86 16.22
N VAL A 555 -18.44 -3.57 16.71
CA VAL A 555 -18.35 -4.97 17.17
C VAL A 555 -18.67 -5.93 16.02
N GLN A 556 -17.64 -6.59 15.48
CA GLN A 556 -17.83 -7.68 14.51
C GLN A 556 -17.71 -9.04 15.22
N ALA A 557 -18.75 -9.87 15.11
CA ALA A 557 -18.79 -11.21 15.65
C ALA A 557 -18.86 -12.28 14.57
N SER A 558 -18.03 -13.32 14.69
CA SER A 558 -18.06 -14.50 13.84
C SER A 558 -18.17 -15.76 14.70
N ALA A 559 -19.07 -16.66 14.30
CA ALA A 559 -19.23 -17.96 14.94
C ALA A 559 -18.34 -19.01 14.25
N LYS A 560 -17.66 -19.86 15.03
CA LYS A 560 -17.06 -21.10 14.52
C LYS A 560 -18.18 -22.13 14.34
N SER A 561 -18.66 -22.37 13.13
CA SER A 561 -19.44 -23.58 12.87
C SER A 561 -18.51 -24.75 12.54
N SER A 562 -18.47 -25.74 13.42
CA SER A 562 -18.10 -27.11 13.06
C SER A 562 -19.31 -27.74 12.38
N LEU A 563 -19.28 -27.91 11.06
CA LEU A 563 -20.33 -28.65 10.34
C LEU A 563 -20.20 -30.16 10.64
N PRO A 564 -21.29 -30.87 10.98
CA PRO A 564 -21.32 -32.33 10.99
C PRO A 564 -21.02 -32.89 9.59
N SER A 565 -20.36 -34.05 9.52
CA SER A 565 -19.84 -34.71 8.31
C SER A 565 -20.88 -35.16 7.26
N SER A 566 -22.12 -34.68 7.31
CA SER A 566 -23.22 -35.13 6.44
C SER A 566 -23.87 -34.03 5.59
N TRP A 567 -23.28 -32.84 5.50
CA TRP A 567 -23.81 -31.75 4.66
C TRP A 567 -23.05 -31.60 3.34
N THR A 568 -23.73 -31.88 2.22
CA THR A 568 -23.30 -31.53 0.87
C THR A 568 -23.74 -30.12 0.52
N TRP A 569 -22.80 -29.29 0.06
CA TRP A 569 -23.00 -27.90 -0.36
C TRP A 569 -23.99 -27.77 -1.53
N PRO A 570 -24.98 -26.86 -1.47
CA PRO A 570 -25.53 -26.24 -2.66
C PRO A 570 -24.72 -24.97 -3.00
N ARG A 571 -24.36 -24.83 -4.29
CA ARG A 571 -23.89 -23.56 -4.86
C ARG A 571 -25.00 -22.51 -4.77
N GLN A 572 -24.75 -21.37 -4.14
CA GLN A 572 -25.11 -20.03 -4.63
C GLN A 572 -24.74 -18.93 -3.63
N ASP A 573 -24.29 -17.81 -4.20
CA ASP A 573 -24.19 -16.49 -3.59
C ASP A 573 -25.36 -16.20 -2.65
N THR A 574 -25.14 -16.10 -1.33
CA THR A 574 -25.91 -15.29 -0.38
C THR A 574 -25.39 -15.48 1.05
N ALA A 575 -25.30 -14.37 1.78
CA ALA A 575 -25.05 -14.23 3.22
C ALA A 575 -23.57 -14.32 3.70
N GLU A 576 -22.79 -13.30 3.36
CA GLU A 576 -21.93 -12.66 4.37
C GLU A 576 -22.85 -12.19 5.51
N GLU A 577 -22.67 -12.72 6.73
CA GLU A 577 -23.41 -12.24 7.91
C GLU A 577 -23.11 -10.74 8.12
N GLN A 578 -24.17 -9.93 8.05
CA GLN A 578 -24.11 -8.46 8.11
C GLN A 578 -23.41 -7.97 9.40
N ALA A 579 -22.33 -7.22 9.24
CA ALA A 579 -21.78 -6.39 10.30
C ALA A 579 -22.76 -5.25 10.61
N THR A 580 -23.35 -5.24 11.82
CA THR A 580 -24.10 -4.08 12.31
C THR A 580 -23.13 -3.12 13.00
N ALA A 581 -22.73 -2.05 12.32
CA ALA A 581 -22.01 -0.94 12.97
C ALA A 581 -23.01 -0.10 13.77
N ASP A 582 -22.85 -0.03 15.10
CA ASP A 582 -23.66 0.79 15.99
C ASP A 582 -22.77 1.78 16.73
N TRP A 583 -23.17 3.05 16.79
CA TRP A 583 -22.41 4.12 17.47
C TRP A 583 -22.83 4.14 18.93
N CYS A 584 -21.88 3.97 19.86
CA CYS A 584 -22.19 4.00 21.29
C CYS A 584 -21.05 4.62 22.10
N SER A 585 -21.39 5.47 23.08
CA SER A 585 -20.41 6.01 24.02
C SER A 585 -19.74 4.90 24.86
N GLY A 586 -18.55 5.15 25.40
CA GLY A 586 -17.89 4.18 26.30
C GLY A 586 -18.73 3.78 27.52
N SER A 587 -19.58 4.68 28.00
CA SER A 587 -20.53 4.38 29.09
C SER A 587 -21.66 3.45 28.67
N GLU A 588 -22.14 3.58 27.44
CA GLU A 588 -23.19 2.75 26.86
C GLU A 588 -22.66 1.35 26.52
N LEU A 589 -21.44 1.29 26.00
CA LEU A 589 -20.70 0.05 25.80
C LEU A 589 -20.63 -0.79 27.09
N LYS A 590 -20.22 -0.16 28.20
CA LYS A 590 -20.09 -0.83 29.49
C LYS A 590 -21.41 -1.43 29.98
N LYS A 591 -22.51 -0.69 29.81
CA LYS A 591 -23.85 -1.16 30.15
C LYS A 591 -24.27 -2.34 29.26
N ARG A 592 -23.97 -2.28 27.95
CA ARG A 592 -24.29 -3.36 26.99
C ARG A 592 -23.53 -4.64 27.27
N LEU A 593 -22.22 -4.55 27.52
CA LEU A 593 -21.38 -5.70 27.87
C LEU A 593 -21.81 -6.33 29.21
N ALA A 594 -22.11 -5.50 30.22
CA ALA A 594 -22.63 -5.97 31.50
C ALA A 594 -23.98 -6.69 31.34
N TRP A 595 -24.90 -6.12 30.56
CA TRP A 595 -26.21 -6.72 30.27
C TRP A 595 -26.07 -8.07 29.55
N LEU A 596 -25.21 -8.16 28.54
CA LEU A 596 -24.92 -9.40 27.80
C LEU A 596 -24.32 -10.48 28.71
N LYS A 597 -23.47 -10.10 29.66
CA LYS A 597 -22.89 -11.00 30.66
C LYS A 597 -23.97 -11.57 31.59
N GLU A 598 -24.87 -10.72 32.08
CA GLU A 598 -25.95 -11.10 33.00
C GLU A 598 -27.05 -11.95 32.32
N HIS A 599 -27.26 -11.76 31.02
CA HIS A 599 -28.31 -12.43 30.24
C HIS A 599 -27.77 -13.53 29.30
N ARG A 600 -26.53 -14.00 29.52
CA ARG A 600 -25.86 -15.02 28.69
C ARG A 600 -26.68 -16.31 28.51
N SER A 601 -27.33 -16.79 29.57
CA SER A 601 -28.12 -18.02 29.57
C SER A 601 -29.51 -17.87 28.92
N SER A 602 -30.04 -16.64 28.83
CA SER A 602 -31.37 -16.35 28.26
C SER A 602 -31.31 -15.91 26.79
N LEU A 603 -30.11 -15.67 26.25
CA LEU A 603 -29.89 -15.31 24.85
C LEU A 603 -30.07 -16.49 23.87
N GLY A 604 -30.05 -17.74 24.34
CA GLY A 604 -30.43 -18.93 23.55
C GLY A 604 -29.60 -19.11 22.27
N SER A 605 -30.27 -19.34 21.13
CA SER A 605 -29.67 -19.53 19.79
C SER A 605 -29.53 -18.24 18.98
N LYS A 606 -29.65 -17.07 19.62
CA LYS A 606 -29.57 -15.78 18.91
C LYS A 606 -28.18 -15.58 18.31
N THR A 607 -28.13 -14.95 17.15
CA THR A 607 -26.85 -14.53 16.57
C THR A 607 -26.28 -13.36 17.38
N ALA A 608 -24.97 -13.18 17.34
CA ALA A 608 -24.31 -12.11 18.09
C ALA A 608 -24.82 -10.68 17.74
N PRO A 609 -25.16 -10.34 16.48
CA PRO A 609 -25.80 -9.06 16.14
C PRO A 609 -27.18 -8.87 16.81
N GLU A 610 -27.99 -9.93 16.90
CA GLU A 610 -29.30 -9.88 17.55
C GLU A 610 -29.20 -9.70 19.06
N ALA A 611 -28.19 -10.33 19.68
CA ALA A 611 -27.89 -10.15 21.09
C ALA A 611 -27.43 -8.70 21.38
N TRP A 612 -26.58 -8.15 20.53
CA TRP A 612 -26.09 -6.77 20.64
C TRP A 612 -27.22 -5.74 20.53
N LEU A 613 -28.09 -5.90 19.54
CA LEU A 613 -29.25 -5.02 19.35
C LEU A 613 -30.23 -5.10 20.53
N ALA A 614 -30.45 -6.31 21.06
CA ALA A 614 -31.31 -6.51 22.23
C ALA A 614 -30.76 -5.82 23.49
N ALA A 615 -29.44 -5.83 23.68
CA ALA A 615 -28.78 -5.11 24.78
C ALA A 615 -29.01 -3.59 24.67
N GLY A 616 -28.83 -3.03 23.48
CA GLY A 616 -29.08 -1.61 23.24
C GLY A 616 -30.52 -1.19 23.49
N GLN A 617 -31.48 -1.97 23.00
CA GLN A 617 -32.91 -1.70 23.22
C GLN A 617 -33.32 -1.79 24.70
N ALA A 618 -32.75 -2.74 25.44
CA ALA A 618 -33.00 -2.90 26.87
C ALA A 618 -32.50 -1.69 27.68
N ILE A 619 -31.33 -1.15 27.33
CA ILE A 619 -30.74 -0.01 28.03
C ILE A 619 -31.52 1.28 27.72
N SER A 620 -31.84 1.53 26.44
CA SER A 620 -32.63 2.71 26.06
C SER A 620 -34.03 2.71 26.70
N GLY A 621 -34.66 1.54 26.82
CA GLY A 621 -35.95 1.40 27.49
C GLY A 621 -35.88 1.67 29.00
N HIS A 622 -34.79 1.24 29.65
CA HIS A 622 -34.59 1.49 31.08
C HIS A 622 -34.33 2.98 31.38
N GLU A 623 -33.61 3.68 30.52
CA GLU A 623 -33.37 5.13 30.66
C GLU A 623 -34.65 5.96 30.46
N GLN A 624 -35.49 5.61 29.48
CA GLN A 624 -36.80 6.23 29.31
C GLN A 624 -37.72 6.05 30.52
N LEU A 625 -37.71 4.85 31.13
CA LEU A 625 -38.49 4.57 32.34
C LEU A 625 -38.02 5.44 33.52
N GLN A 626 -36.71 5.62 33.70
CA GLN A 626 -36.16 6.47 34.76
C GLN A 626 -36.49 7.95 34.55
N ALA A 627 -36.47 8.43 33.30
CA ALA A 627 -36.87 9.81 32.97
C ALA A 627 -38.34 10.06 33.33
N LEU A 628 -39.25 9.15 32.95
CA LEU A 628 -40.67 9.23 33.30
C LEU A 628 -40.90 9.16 34.82
N GLN A 629 -40.10 8.38 35.56
CA GLN A 629 -40.18 8.34 37.03
C GLN A 629 -39.75 9.67 37.67
N ARG A 630 -38.74 10.36 37.12
CA ARG A 630 -38.31 11.69 37.59
C ARG A 630 -39.38 12.74 37.30
N GLU A 631 -39.96 12.75 36.10
CA GLU A 631 -41.06 13.64 35.76
C GLU A 631 -42.28 13.40 36.67
N ASN A 632 -42.63 12.14 36.92
CA ASN A 632 -43.70 11.79 37.86
C ASN A 632 -43.40 12.28 39.29
N ALA A 633 -42.16 12.18 39.75
CA ALA A 633 -41.77 12.69 41.06
C ALA A 633 -41.86 14.22 41.13
N GLU A 634 -41.48 14.92 40.06
CA GLU A 634 -41.60 16.38 39.97
C GLU A 634 -43.07 16.84 39.93
N MET A 635 -43.90 16.13 39.17
CA MET A 635 -45.35 16.35 39.12
C MET A 635 -46.02 16.11 40.47
N ALA A 636 -45.63 15.06 41.19
CA ALA A 636 -46.12 14.78 42.53
C ALA A 636 -45.75 15.90 43.52
N LYS A 637 -44.54 16.47 43.39
CA LYS A 637 -44.10 17.62 44.18
C LYS A 637 -44.94 18.87 43.88
N LYS A 638 -45.17 19.19 42.60
CA LYS A 638 -46.03 20.31 42.18
C LYS A 638 -47.47 20.14 42.67
N LEU A 639 -48.00 18.92 42.63
CA LEU A 639 -49.33 18.59 43.15
C LEU A 639 -49.42 18.84 44.67
N ALA A 640 -48.41 18.40 45.44
CA ALA A 640 -48.37 18.64 46.88
C ALA A 640 -48.28 20.14 47.22
N GLU A 641 -47.51 20.92 46.45
CA GLU A 641 -47.43 22.38 46.60
C GLU A 641 -48.76 23.07 46.26
N MET A 642 -49.46 22.63 45.22
CA MET A 642 -50.81 23.11 44.90
C MET A 642 -51.82 22.77 45.99
N GLN A 643 -51.82 21.54 46.51
CA GLN A 643 -52.70 21.13 47.60
C GLN A 643 -52.45 21.95 48.88
N ALA A 644 -51.19 22.25 49.20
CA ALA A 644 -50.84 23.10 50.33
C ALA A 644 -51.33 24.56 50.13
N ARG A 645 -51.29 25.08 48.90
CA ARG A 645 -51.86 26.40 48.56
C ARG A 645 -53.37 26.43 48.67
N LEU A 646 -54.05 25.38 48.18
CA LEU A 646 -55.49 25.19 48.30
C LEU A 646 -55.94 25.13 49.77
N SER A 647 -55.24 24.37 50.62
CA SER A 647 -55.54 24.30 52.06
C SER A 647 -55.40 25.66 52.74
N LYS A 648 -54.38 26.45 52.40
CA LYS A 648 -54.21 27.82 52.92
C LYS A 648 -55.30 28.77 52.43
N ALA A 649 -55.74 28.62 51.18
CA ALA A 649 -56.82 29.42 50.62
C ALA A 649 -58.16 29.08 51.29
N ASP A 650 -58.43 27.80 51.56
CA ASP A 650 -59.61 27.34 52.31
C ASP A 650 -59.65 27.90 53.74
N ASP A 651 -58.52 27.86 54.46
CA ASP A 651 -58.39 28.42 55.80
C ASP A 651 -58.63 29.94 55.82
N GLN A 652 -58.18 30.65 54.77
CA GLN A 652 -58.43 32.08 54.60
C GLN A 652 -59.89 32.38 54.21
N ALA A 653 -60.51 31.55 53.38
CA ALA A 653 -61.90 31.71 52.94
C ALA A 653 -62.89 31.51 54.09
N GLN A 654 -62.61 30.60 55.02
CA GLN A 654 -63.43 30.40 56.22
C GLN A 654 -63.42 31.62 57.16
N ARG A 655 -62.40 32.48 57.09
CA ARG A 655 -62.22 33.65 57.96
C ARG A 655 -62.60 34.99 57.32
N SER A 656 -63.14 34.99 56.09
CA SER A 656 -63.36 36.21 55.30
C SER A 656 -64.84 36.50 54.99
N ASP A 657 -65.18 37.79 54.87
CA ASP A 657 -66.52 38.28 54.54
C ASP A 657 -66.90 37.96 53.08
N SER A 658 -68.21 37.94 52.78
CA SER A 658 -68.80 37.23 51.62
C SER A 658 -68.15 37.51 50.25
N VAL A 659 -67.65 38.72 50.01
CA VAL A 659 -67.04 39.11 48.72
C VAL A 659 -65.65 38.48 48.51
N ASN A 660 -64.85 38.33 49.58
CA ASN A 660 -63.56 37.65 49.48
C ASN A 660 -63.71 36.13 49.36
N LYS A 661 -64.86 35.60 49.77
CA LYS A 661 -65.16 34.17 49.73
C LYS A 661 -65.37 33.66 48.31
N GLU A 662 -66.03 34.43 47.45
CA GLU A 662 -66.19 34.11 46.02
C GLU A 662 -64.85 34.17 45.26
N LEU A 663 -64.00 35.15 45.56
CA LEU A 663 -62.69 35.27 44.94
C LEU A 663 -61.78 34.08 45.31
N LEU A 664 -61.82 33.65 46.57
CA LEU A 664 -61.06 32.49 47.06
C LEU A 664 -61.62 31.16 46.54
N LEU A 665 -62.93 31.06 46.28
CA LEU A 665 -63.57 29.90 45.61
C LEU A 665 -63.19 29.77 44.13
N CYS A 666 -62.86 30.87 43.45
CA CYS A 666 -62.34 30.85 42.07
C CYS A 666 -60.83 30.55 41.99
N ILE A 667 -60.08 30.82 43.06
CA ILE A 667 -58.65 30.47 43.18
C ILE A 667 -58.48 28.98 43.54
N ARG A 668 -59.44 28.44 44.32
CA ARG A 668 -59.60 27.01 44.60
C ARG A 668 -60.00 26.25 43.34
#